data_AF-A0A955KEA7-F1
#
_entry.id   AF-A0A955KEA7-F1
#
_cell.length_a   1.000
_cell.length_b   1.000
_cell.length_c   1.000
_cell.angle_alpha   90.00
_cell.angle_beta   90.00
_cell.angle_gamma   90.00
#
_symmetry.space_group_name_H-M   'P 1'
#
loop_
_entity.id
_entity.type
_entity.pdbx_description
1 polymer ?
#
loop_
_entity_poly.entity_id
_entity_poly.type
_entity_poly.pdbx_seq_one_letter_code
_entity_poly.pdbx_strand_id
1 'polypeptide(L)'
;IENCNNPFNADDPAPFTYELTINGQMITENSVIIVPEAESVSGAFHIDRPGNFSAQPLQIYKQEGEDYRQVAAVHNNNFELSPLSEGEYVAVLLYESPPILSSSEPLWRQWLKSVFLPLTALAYSPDYADVVAIPFTVEYESPVPTGASSVLFLPGIQASRLYTEGAFGTEDQVWEPNISSDVEQLEFTDSGYSVNSIYTEYVIDEVNILPIFQGNIYKGFLNMLEGLEEDGIIKDYSAFAYDWRYSVQDIVYSGTRYKNELKSLIDEVESLAQGSLSGQVTIVGHSNGGLLAKVLITELERFGLEHLVDKVVFIGTPHLGTPKAIGTILHGYDQQRLGGIVIDDVVTRNVIKNMPGAYGLLPSEKYIANTAEPIITFSEGEKTQSFIDVYGSIISDANNYKLFLEGADGRVDDNNNISSPYTANKSILEESINLHNNVLDNWSAPNGIVVYDVVGVGLSTIKAIEYRNVVESATCVPGAAGGMPVCSEAKNILRPYAHFTQYGDETVTALSAEDVPGEKYYFDFEDYNLHLINPFASNQHANFTETEQVQSFVKNVITGTSTPIEYFSRNKPNFTTEYEITSIDSPVRVLEEDSEGNQTGVIVKDGKKVILQEIPNSQYFEFAGTKYLIVPKNIDAKVTLYGEDYGGYTLTIATLTKDDDQVVVSELVNAVTTPNLVASFSRIGGAYTQLKTDIDGDGEIDFVTTLDGELVEETEDEVTFDTLRSDIKSLSLSRQKEKGLLLLVNLAEKFSNKAKKHQAFTNLSNKVLEKLSKLVTLYSRKGWIDVGEGDILQEHIKALLNNK
;
A
#
# COMPACT_ATOMS: atom_id res chain seq x y z
N ILE A 1 38.87 35.69 -37.26
CA ILE A 1 39.17 34.29 -36.90
C ILE A 1 39.35 33.53 -38.21
N GLU A 2 40.57 33.08 -38.53
CA GLU A 2 40.82 32.29 -39.75
C GLU A 2 40.63 30.78 -39.52
N ASN A 3 40.62 30.34 -38.25
CA ASN A 3 40.38 28.96 -37.83
C ASN A 3 39.33 28.92 -36.71
N CYS A 4 38.10 28.46 -36.99
CA CYS A 4 37.04 28.37 -35.98
C CYS A 4 37.35 27.37 -34.85
N ASN A 5 38.26 26.42 -35.08
CA ASN A 5 38.70 25.45 -34.07
C ASN A 5 39.85 25.99 -33.19
N ASN A 6 40.48 27.09 -33.58
CA ASN A 6 41.49 27.79 -32.77
C ASN A 6 41.32 29.31 -32.99
N PRO A 7 40.26 29.92 -32.41
CA PRO A 7 39.88 31.30 -32.71
C PRO A 7 40.95 32.33 -32.33
N PHE A 8 41.84 31.98 -31.41
CA PHE A 8 42.92 32.83 -30.91
C PHE A 8 44.32 32.41 -31.39
N ASN A 9 44.43 31.36 -32.22
CA ASN A 9 45.69 30.85 -32.77
C ASN A 9 46.72 30.48 -31.68
N ALA A 10 46.26 29.93 -30.56
CA ALA A 10 47.09 29.46 -29.44
C ALA A 10 47.47 27.99 -29.66
N ASP A 11 48.61 27.73 -30.33
CA ASP A 11 49.06 26.36 -30.65
C ASP A 11 50.13 25.83 -29.69
N ASP A 12 50.75 26.69 -28.87
CA ASP A 12 51.85 26.34 -27.96
C ASP A 12 51.51 26.64 -26.48
N PRO A 13 51.91 25.79 -25.53
CA PRO A 13 51.70 26.04 -24.11
C PRO A 13 52.48 27.28 -23.65
N ALA A 14 51.88 28.04 -22.72
CA ALA A 14 52.49 29.25 -22.18
C ALA A 14 53.91 28.96 -21.67
N PRO A 15 54.95 29.64 -22.19
CA PRO A 15 56.32 29.33 -21.80
C PRO A 15 56.70 29.96 -20.43
N PHE A 16 55.70 30.43 -19.67
CA PHE A 16 55.79 31.08 -18.36
C PHE A 16 54.73 30.52 -17.41
N THR A 17 55.00 30.66 -16.12
CA THR A 17 54.01 30.45 -15.07
C THR A 17 53.19 31.71 -14.88
N TYR A 18 51.87 31.56 -14.81
CA TYR A 18 50.93 32.63 -14.51
C TYR A 18 49.98 32.19 -13.40
N GLU A 19 49.44 33.17 -12.69
CA GLU A 19 48.34 33.02 -11.74
C GLU A 19 47.25 34.00 -12.16
N LEU A 20 46.13 33.48 -12.64
CA LEU A 20 44.92 34.25 -12.90
C LEU A 20 43.90 33.86 -11.83
N THR A 21 43.33 34.86 -11.16
CA THR A 21 42.23 34.67 -10.22
C THR A 21 41.09 35.61 -10.56
N ILE A 22 39.86 35.14 -10.47
CA ILE A 22 38.63 35.93 -10.58
C ILE A 22 37.73 35.54 -9.41
N ASN A 23 37.18 36.52 -8.70
CA ASN A 23 36.41 36.32 -7.47
C ASN A 23 37.16 35.46 -6.42
N GLY A 24 38.49 35.61 -6.33
CA GLY A 24 39.34 34.82 -5.43
C GLY A 24 39.55 33.36 -5.85
N GLN A 25 38.94 32.90 -6.95
CA GLN A 25 39.07 31.56 -7.50
C GLN A 25 40.15 31.53 -8.60
N MET A 26 41.01 30.50 -8.58
CA MET A 26 42.08 30.33 -9.55
C MET A 26 41.53 29.83 -10.90
N ILE A 27 41.92 30.50 -11.98
CA ILE A 27 41.53 30.16 -13.35
C ILE A 27 42.59 29.28 -13.98
N THR A 28 42.17 28.09 -14.40
CA THR A 28 42.96 27.16 -15.21
C THR A 28 42.15 26.76 -16.43
N GLU A 29 42.76 26.05 -17.38
CA GLU A 29 42.06 25.56 -18.56
C GLU A 29 40.82 24.72 -18.17
N ASN A 30 39.65 25.17 -18.61
CA ASN A 30 38.32 24.62 -18.36
C ASN A 30 37.87 24.64 -16.87
N SER A 31 38.38 25.59 -16.07
CA SER A 31 37.84 25.80 -14.71
C SER A 31 36.45 26.43 -14.75
N VAL A 32 35.56 26.01 -13.84
CA VAL A 32 34.29 26.70 -13.56
C VAL A 32 34.49 27.66 -12.39
N ILE A 33 34.05 28.91 -12.52
CA ILE A 33 34.08 29.89 -11.43
C ILE A 33 32.70 30.39 -11.05
N ILE A 34 32.50 30.54 -9.75
CA ILE A 34 31.24 31.01 -9.17
C ILE A 34 31.33 32.50 -8.88
N VAL A 35 30.35 33.29 -9.35
CA VAL A 35 30.33 34.75 -9.16
C VAL A 35 28.97 35.25 -8.66
N PRO A 36 28.92 36.30 -7.82
CA PRO A 36 27.64 36.91 -7.43
C PRO A 36 26.92 37.52 -8.64
N GLU A 37 25.59 37.31 -8.73
CA GLU A 37 24.78 37.88 -9.80
C GLU A 37 24.75 39.41 -9.74
N ALA A 38 24.92 40.07 -10.90
CA ALA A 38 24.85 41.52 -11.05
C ALA A 38 25.86 42.36 -10.23
N GLU A 39 26.87 41.72 -9.64
CA GLU A 39 27.93 42.38 -8.87
C GLU A 39 29.27 42.38 -9.62
N SER A 40 30.08 43.43 -9.43
CA SER A 40 31.44 43.49 -9.97
C SER A 40 32.35 42.55 -9.21
N VAL A 41 33.18 41.78 -9.92
CA VAL A 41 34.11 40.83 -9.31
C VAL A 41 35.55 41.31 -9.40
N SER A 42 36.30 41.15 -8.31
CA SER A 42 37.74 41.42 -8.31
C SER A 42 38.49 40.29 -9.00
N GLY A 43 39.51 40.63 -9.79
CA GLY A 43 40.46 39.67 -10.33
C GLY A 43 41.90 40.11 -10.08
N ALA A 44 42.79 39.13 -10.10
CA ALA A 44 44.22 39.36 -10.09
C ALA A 44 44.92 38.49 -11.13
N PHE A 45 45.88 39.07 -11.83
CA PHE A 45 46.69 38.39 -12.82
C PHE A 45 48.16 38.68 -12.55
N HIS A 46 48.93 37.61 -12.38
CA HIS A 46 50.36 37.66 -12.14
C HIS A 46 51.09 36.73 -13.12
N ILE A 47 52.26 37.16 -13.59
CA ILE A 47 53.16 36.37 -14.42
C ILE A 47 54.51 36.34 -13.71
N ASP A 48 55.05 35.14 -13.45
CA ASP A 48 56.39 34.96 -12.88
C ASP A 48 57.38 34.57 -13.97
N ARG A 49 58.42 35.38 -14.19
CA ARG A 49 59.47 35.09 -15.19
C ARG A 49 60.77 35.89 -15.06
N PRO A 50 61.92 35.28 -15.45
CA PRO A 50 63.19 36.00 -15.65
C PRO A 50 63.38 36.50 -17.10
N GLY A 51 63.47 37.83 -17.33
CA GLY A 51 63.88 38.43 -18.62
C GLY A 51 63.07 39.67 -19.06
N ASN A 52 63.42 40.27 -20.21
CA ASN A 52 62.62 41.32 -20.85
C ASN A 52 61.39 40.68 -21.53
N PHE A 53 60.21 40.89 -20.96
CA PHE A 53 58.92 40.41 -21.45
C PHE A 53 58.02 41.62 -21.73
N SER A 54 57.44 41.68 -22.93
CA SER A 54 56.43 42.67 -23.29
C SER A 54 55.15 41.91 -23.63
N ALA A 55 54.13 42.08 -22.80
CA ALA A 55 52.79 41.56 -23.07
C ALA A 55 51.80 42.70 -23.22
N GLN A 56 50.81 42.47 -24.07
CA GLN A 56 49.62 43.29 -24.13
C GLN A 56 48.78 43.09 -22.86
N PRO A 57 47.85 44.01 -22.57
CA PRO A 57 46.85 43.83 -21.51
C PRO A 57 46.14 42.48 -21.65
N LEU A 58 45.86 41.81 -20.53
CA LEU A 58 45.05 40.58 -20.53
C LEU A 58 43.66 40.91 -21.06
N GLN A 59 43.20 40.20 -22.08
CA GLN A 59 41.89 40.40 -22.69
C GLN A 59 40.97 39.27 -22.26
N ILE A 60 39.74 39.58 -21.87
CA ILE A 60 38.75 38.55 -21.52
C ILE A 60 37.63 38.65 -22.55
N TYR A 61 37.28 37.50 -23.11
CA TYR A 61 36.23 37.35 -24.12
C TYR A 61 35.12 36.45 -23.57
N LYS A 62 33.86 36.78 -23.87
CA LYS A 62 32.71 35.90 -23.68
C LYS A 62 32.36 35.25 -25.01
N GLN A 63 32.05 33.96 -25.00
CA GLN A 63 31.50 33.28 -26.17
C GLN A 63 30.02 33.63 -26.36
N GLU A 64 29.65 34.12 -27.55
CA GLU A 64 28.28 34.44 -27.95
C GLU A 64 27.98 33.70 -29.27
N GLY A 65 27.46 32.47 -29.18
CA GLY A 65 27.26 31.60 -30.35
C GLY A 65 28.59 31.08 -30.92
N GLU A 66 28.85 31.32 -32.21
CA GLU A 66 30.15 31.01 -32.84
C GLU A 66 31.18 32.15 -32.68
N ASP A 67 30.77 33.31 -32.16
CA ASP A 67 31.62 34.50 -32.03
C ASP A 67 32.12 34.72 -30.60
N TYR A 68 33.17 35.54 -30.46
CA TYR A 68 33.72 35.97 -29.18
C TYR A 68 33.64 37.48 -29.04
N ARG A 69 33.02 37.95 -27.94
CA ARG A 69 32.90 39.36 -27.62
C ARG A 69 33.85 39.73 -26.50
N GLN A 70 34.70 40.73 -26.71
CA GLN A 70 35.57 41.22 -25.66
C GLN A 70 34.74 41.89 -24.56
N VAL A 71 34.89 41.40 -23.32
CA VAL A 71 34.20 41.92 -22.13
C VAL A 71 35.13 42.75 -21.25
N ALA A 72 36.45 42.51 -21.29
CA ALA A 72 37.42 43.28 -20.53
C ALA A 72 38.80 43.38 -21.19
N ALA A 73 39.54 44.43 -20.85
CA ALA A 73 40.97 44.61 -21.12
C ALA A 73 41.69 45.08 -19.85
N VAL A 74 42.45 44.19 -19.24
CA VAL A 74 43.07 44.35 -17.94
C VAL A 74 44.52 44.80 -18.09
N HIS A 75 44.82 45.99 -17.58
CA HIS A 75 46.14 46.62 -17.70
C HIS A 75 46.97 46.53 -16.40
N ASN A 76 46.34 46.15 -15.29
CA ASN A 76 46.93 46.12 -13.96
C ASN A 76 46.90 44.69 -13.41
N ASN A 77 47.86 44.33 -12.56
CA ASN A 77 47.90 43.02 -11.91
C ASN A 77 46.65 42.76 -11.05
N ASN A 78 46.00 43.79 -10.51
CA ASN A 78 44.71 43.68 -9.85
C ASN A 78 43.69 44.53 -10.63
N PHE A 79 42.50 43.99 -10.81
CA PHE A 79 41.44 44.61 -11.61
C PHE A 79 40.06 44.30 -11.05
N GLU A 80 39.08 45.09 -11.47
CA GLU A 80 37.67 44.80 -11.26
C GLU A 80 37.02 44.58 -12.62
N LEU A 81 36.22 43.52 -12.72
CA LEU A 81 35.39 43.25 -13.86
C LEU A 81 33.98 43.75 -13.55
N SER A 82 33.35 44.39 -14.54
CA SER A 82 31.89 44.58 -14.54
C SER A 82 31.19 43.24 -14.35
N PRO A 83 29.93 43.22 -13.87
CA PRO A 83 29.20 41.98 -13.64
C PRO A 83 29.32 41.01 -14.82
N LEU A 84 29.87 39.84 -14.53
CA LEU A 84 29.94 38.75 -15.48
C LEU A 84 28.56 38.09 -15.56
N SER A 85 28.29 37.41 -16.67
CA SER A 85 27.04 36.69 -16.88
C SER A 85 27.37 35.25 -17.18
N GLU A 86 26.48 34.32 -16.92
CA GLU A 86 26.78 32.89 -17.12
C GLU A 86 27.18 32.58 -18.57
N GLY A 87 28.04 31.58 -18.71
CA GLY A 87 28.49 31.03 -19.98
C GLY A 87 30.01 30.88 -20.08
N GLU A 88 30.45 30.60 -21.30
CA GLU A 88 31.85 30.31 -21.62
C GLU A 88 32.67 31.59 -21.85
N TYR A 89 33.87 31.64 -21.30
CA TYR A 89 34.80 32.75 -21.39
C TYR A 89 36.19 32.25 -21.78
N VAL A 90 36.99 33.15 -22.36
CA VAL A 90 38.40 32.89 -22.67
C VAL A 90 39.23 34.10 -22.26
N ALA A 91 40.22 33.88 -21.39
CA ALA A 91 41.23 34.86 -21.07
C ALA A 91 42.41 34.72 -22.05
N VAL A 92 42.73 35.79 -22.76
CA VAL A 92 43.70 35.83 -23.85
C VAL A 92 44.83 36.78 -23.50
N LEU A 93 46.07 36.29 -23.59
CA LEU A 93 47.27 37.09 -23.41
C LEU A 93 48.13 37.01 -24.67
N LEU A 94 48.40 38.18 -25.25
CA LEU A 94 49.34 38.36 -26.36
C LEU A 94 50.70 38.77 -25.80
N TYR A 95 51.76 38.06 -26.16
CA TYR A 95 53.12 38.42 -25.75
C TYR A 95 54.09 38.39 -26.91
N GLU A 96 55.10 39.26 -26.83
CA GLU A 96 56.20 39.29 -27.79
C GLU A 96 57.40 38.53 -27.24
N SER A 97 57.75 37.43 -27.90
CA SER A 97 59.03 36.79 -27.72
C SER A 97 60.14 37.69 -28.29
N PRO A 98 61.21 38.02 -27.55
CA PRO A 98 62.31 38.80 -28.12
C PRO A 98 62.92 38.05 -29.32
N PRO A 99 63.38 38.74 -30.37
CA PRO A 99 64.01 38.10 -31.52
C PRO A 99 65.19 37.22 -31.06
N ILE A 100 65.38 36.06 -31.70
CA ILE A 100 66.37 35.00 -31.38
C ILE A 100 67.85 35.45 -31.50
N LEU A 101 68.15 36.76 -31.52
CA LEU A 101 69.50 37.28 -31.40
C LEU A 101 69.80 37.69 -29.96
N SER A 102 69.84 36.70 -29.07
CA SER A 102 70.54 36.87 -27.79
C SER A 102 72.05 36.93 -28.03
N SER A 103 72.71 37.85 -27.36
CA SER A 103 74.14 38.21 -27.46
C SER A 103 75.11 37.16 -26.91
N SER A 104 74.81 35.87 -27.05
CA SER A 104 75.61 34.76 -26.49
C SER A 104 76.26 33.81 -27.52
N GLU A 105 76.08 34.00 -28.84
CA GLU A 105 76.73 33.13 -29.83
C GLU A 105 78.22 33.49 -30.07
N PRO A 106 79.12 32.49 -30.19
CA PRO A 106 80.54 32.70 -30.50
C PRO A 106 80.74 33.43 -31.85
N LEU A 107 81.70 34.37 -31.90
CA LEU A 107 82.00 35.25 -33.04
C LEU A 107 82.12 34.54 -34.40
N TRP A 108 82.54 33.28 -34.42
CA TRP A 108 82.70 32.52 -35.67
C TRP A 108 81.37 32.17 -36.36
N ARG A 109 80.27 32.04 -35.61
CA ARG A 109 78.92 31.82 -36.18
C ARG A 109 78.31 33.11 -36.73
N GLN A 110 78.59 34.25 -36.11
CA GLN A 110 78.16 35.56 -36.62
C GLN A 110 78.85 35.89 -37.94
N TRP A 111 80.15 35.55 -38.06
CA TRP A 111 80.89 35.70 -39.32
C TRP A 111 80.31 34.84 -40.45
N LEU A 112 79.99 33.56 -40.20
CA LEU A 112 79.38 32.69 -41.21
C LEU A 112 78.01 33.20 -41.69
N LYS A 113 77.15 33.68 -40.79
CA LYS A 113 75.83 34.24 -41.16
C LYS A 113 75.95 35.52 -42.00
N SER A 114 76.99 36.34 -41.77
CA SER A 114 77.26 37.56 -42.54
C SER A 114 77.76 37.31 -43.98
N VAL A 115 78.23 36.10 -44.29
CA VAL A 115 78.76 35.71 -45.60
C VAL A 115 77.68 35.10 -46.51
N PHE A 116 76.62 34.52 -45.93
CA PHE A 116 75.63 33.72 -46.68
C PHE A 116 74.21 34.31 -46.76
N LEU A 117 73.93 35.46 -46.13
CA LEU A 117 72.60 36.10 -46.20
C LEU A 117 72.72 37.56 -46.67
N PRO A 118 72.03 37.97 -47.75
CA PRO A 118 72.06 39.36 -48.22
C PRO A 118 71.34 40.30 -47.23
N LEU A 119 71.91 41.49 -47.05
CA LEU A 119 71.48 42.56 -46.12
C LEU A 119 70.04 43.08 -46.29
N THR A 120 69.29 42.61 -47.29
CA THR A 120 67.88 42.98 -47.52
C THR A 120 66.86 42.07 -46.84
N ALA A 121 67.29 41.03 -46.12
CA ALA A 121 66.42 40.24 -45.22
C ALA A 121 66.45 40.74 -43.75
N LEU A 122 67.09 41.89 -43.48
CA LEU A 122 67.30 42.45 -42.13
C LEU A 122 66.34 43.60 -41.78
N ALA A 123 65.34 43.86 -42.60
CA ALA A 123 64.24 44.74 -42.27
C ALA A 123 62.94 44.16 -42.82
N TYR A 124 61.93 44.08 -41.95
CA TYR A 124 60.53 43.66 -42.20
C TYR A 124 60.20 42.17 -42.02
N SER A 125 59.66 41.82 -40.83
CA SER A 125 58.31 41.24 -40.73
C SER A 125 57.72 41.56 -39.34
N PRO A 126 56.54 42.19 -39.25
CA PRO A 126 55.72 42.24 -38.04
C PRO A 126 54.98 40.91 -37.84
N ASP A 127 54.36 40.75 -36.66
CA ASP A 127 53.31 39.76 -36.35
C ASP A 127 53.72 38.31 -36.02
N TYR A 128 54.58 38.13 -35.00
CA TYR A 128 54.51 36.92 -34.16
C TYR A 128 54.33 37.35 -32.71
N ALA A 129 53.12 37.81 -32.38
CA ALA A 129 52.67 37.78 -30.99
C ALA A 129 52.23 36.34 -30.72
N ASP A 130 52.93 35.68 -29.81
CA ASP A 130 52.50 34.37 -29.33
C ASP A 130 51.26 34.58 -28.43
N VAL A 131 50.32 33.64 -28.49
CA VAL A 131 49.01 33.76 -27.83
C VAL A 131 48.83 32.67 -26.79
N VAL A 132 48.42 33.05 -25.58
CA VAL A 132 47.92 32.12 -24.56
C VAL A 132 46.42 32.36 -24.42
N ALA A 133 45.63 31.30 -24.57
CA ALA A 133 44.17 31.31 -24.37
C ALA A 133 43.83 30.35 -23.23
N ILE A 134 43.06 30.82 -22.24
CA ILE A 134 42.65 30.06 -21.06
C ILE A 134 41.12 30.04 -21.05
N PRO A 135 40.47 28.98 -21.53
CA PRO A 135 39.01 28.84 -21.45
C PRO A 135 38.57 28.59 -20.00
N PHE A 136 37.43 29.16 -19.60
CA PHE A 136 36.79 28.96 -18.31
C PHE A 136 35.29 29.26 -18.38
N THR A 137 34.49 28.65 -17.51
CA THR A 137 33.04 28.84 -17.44
C THR A 137 32.68 29.70 -16.23
N VAL A 138 31.73 30.62 -16.39
CA VAL A 138 31.17 31.43 -15.29
C VAL A 138 29.77 30.93 -14.96
N GLU A 139 29.51 30.71 -13.68
CA GLU A 139 28.20 30.36 -13.10
C GLU A 139 27.87 31.31 -11.94
N TYR A 140 26.60 31.57 -11.68
CA TYR A 140 26.21 32.43 -10.56
C TYR A 140 26.25 31.71 -9.20
N GLU A 141 26.48 32.47 -8.13
CA GLU A 141 26.23 32.00 -6.76
C GLU A 141 24.74 31.68 -6.60
N SER A 142 24.42 30.44 -6.25
CA SER A 142 23.05 30.07 -5.92
C SER A 142 22.57 30.90 -4.72
N PRO A 143 21.35 31.46 -4.75
CA PRO A 143 20.83 32.24 -3.64
C PRO A 143 20.83 31.38 -2.37
N VAL A 144 21.19 31.99 -1.23
CA VAL A 144 21.19 31.29 0.06
C VAL A 144 19.76 30.79 0.34
N PRO A 145 19.57 29.50 0.67
CA PRO A 145 18.28 28.93 1.05
C PRO A 145 17.52 29.80 2.04
N THR A 146 16.27 30.15 1.70
CA THR A 146 15.45 31.10 2.48
C THR A 146 14.28 30.44 3.21
N GLY A 147 13.97 29.17 2.91
CA GLY A 147 12.78 28.49 3.42
C GLY A 147 12.81 26.97 3.25
N ALA A 148 11.63 26.35 3.31
CA ALA A 148 11.49 24.90 3.19
C ALA A 148 11.59 24.42 1.73
N SER A 149 11.97 23.15 1.57
CA SER A 149 12.06 22.47 0.28
C SER A 149 10.70 22.30 -0.38
N SER A 150 10.69 22.29 -1.71
CA SER A 150 9.51 21.93 -2.50
C SER A 150 9.22 20.44 -2.29
N VAL A 151 7.99 20.00 -2.53
CA VAL A 151 7.60 18.63 -2.21
C VAL A 151 7.32 17.82 -3.47
N LEU A 152 7.96 16.66 -3.59
CA LEU A 152 7.56 15.64 -4.56
C LEU A 152 6.77 14.54 -3.83
N PHE A 153 5.50 14.41 -4.15
CA PHE A 153 4.64 13.35 -3.63
C PHE A 153 4.52 12.19 -4.65
N LEU A 154 4.83 10.98 -4.18
CA LEU A 154 4.75 9.74 -4.94
C LEU A 154 3.64 8.85 -4.33
N PRO A 155 2.53 8.63 -5.05
CA PRO A 155 1.40 7.86 -4.54
C PRO A 155 1.67 6.35 -4.51
N GLY A 156 0.79 5.60 -3.85
CA GLY A 156 0.83 4.13 -3.80
C GLY A 156 0.44 3.44 -5.11
N ILE A 157 0.58 2.11 -5.13
CA ILE A 157 0.16 1.28 -6.27
C ILE A 157 -1.34 1.47 -6.51
N GLN A 158 -1.75 1.52 -7.77
CA GLN A 158 -3.15 1.73 -8.16
C GLN A 158 -3.76 3.09 -7.78
N ALA A 159 -2.95 4.04 -7.30
CA ALA A 159 -3.44 5.32 -6.83
C ALA A 159 -3.23 6.47 -7.84
N SER A 160 -3.02 6.11 -9.11
CA SER A 160 -3.07 7.02 -10.27
C SER A 160 -4.14 6.52 -11.24
N ARG A 161 -4.92 7.45 -11.81
CA ARG A 161 -5.96 7.12 -12.80
C ARG A 161 -5.32 6.74 -14.13
N LEU A 162 -5.87 5.71 -14.77
CA LEU A 162 -5.38 5.21 -16.06
C LEU A 162 -6.45 5.36 -17.12
N TYR A 163 -6.02 5.81 -18.29
CA TYR A 163 -6.86 6.12 -19.43
C TYR A 163 -6.34 5.46 -20.69
N THR A 164 -7.26 5.22 -21.63
CA THR A 164 -6.95 4.77 -22.99
C THR A 164 -7.79 5.54 -24.01
N GLU A 165 -7.43 5.44 -25.29
CA GLU A 165 -8.29 5.90 -26.37
C GLU A 165 -9.39 4.87 -26.63
N GLY A 166 -10.62 5.21 -26.27
CA GLY A 166 -11.82 4.43 -26.56
C GLY A 166 -12.30 4.54 -28.01
N ALA A 167 -13.41 3.87 -28.30
CA ALA A 167 -13.99 3.84 -29.64
C ALA A 167 -14.33 5.25 -30.16
N PHE A 168 -14.04 5.51 -31.43
CA PHE A 168 -14.25 6.82 -32.08
C PHE A 168 -13.40 7.97 -31.50
N GLY A 169 -12.32 7.67 -30.77
CA GLY A 169 -11.38 8.66 -30.24
C GLY A 169 -11.89 9.38 -28.98
N THR A 170 -12.86 8.81 -28.27
CA THR A 170 -13.25 9.27 -26.94
C THR A 170 -12.29 8.71 -25.90
N GLU A 171 -11.89 9.50 -24.92
CA GLU A 171 -11.13 9.02 -23.76
C GLU A 171 -11.97 8.04 -22.93
N ASP A 172 -11.34 6.95 -22.50
CA ASP A 172 -11.95 5.94 -21.64
C ASP A 172 -11.10 5.78 -20.37
N GLN A 173 -11.73 5.91 -19.20
CA GLN A 173 -11.07 5.71 -17.90
C GLN A 173 -11.14 4.21 -17.58
N VAL A 174 -10.00 3.54 -17.70
CA VAL A 174 -9.87 2.10 -17.43
C VAL A 174 -9.52 1.81 -15.97
N TRP A 175 -9.03 2.84 -15.26
CA TRP A 175 -8.83 2.80 -13.81
C TRP A 175 -9.18 4.16 -13.18
N GLU A 176 -10.08 4.23 -12.21
CA GLU A 176 -10.79 3.14 -11.52
C GLU A 176 -11.79 2.42 -12.47
N PRO A 177 -12.07 1.10 -12.33
CA PRO A 177 -12.90 0.37 -13.29
C PRO A 177 -14.40 0.48 -12.96
N ASN A 178 -15.23 0.70 -13.98
CA ASN A 178 -16.70 0.73 -13.84
C ASN A 178 -17.36 -0.59 -14.25
N ILE A 179 -16.66 -1.42 -15.01
CA ILE A 179 -17.07 -2.76 -15.47
C ILE A 179 -15.85 -3.67 -15.60
N SER A 180 -16.04 -4.99 -15.55
CA SER A 180 -14.92 -5.94 -15.65
C SER A 180 -14.12 -5.83 -16.95
N SER A 181 -14.73 -5.38 -18.05
CA SER A 181 -14.01 -5.17 -19.32
C SER A 181 -12.99 -4.05 -19.25
N ASP A 182 -13.10 -3.11 -18.31
CA ASP A 182 -12.09 -2.04 -18.13
C ASP A 182 -10.78 -2.65 -17.61
N VAL A 183 -10.89 -3.65 -16.74
CA VAL A 183 -9.74 -4.39 -16.19
C VAL A 183 -9.03 -5.18 -17.27
N GLU A 184 -9.77 -5.78 -18.21
CA GLU A 184 -9.19 -6.46 -19.39
C GLU A 184 -8.36 -5.50 -20.25
N GLN A 185 -8.71 -4.21 -20.30
CA GLN A 185 -7.93 -3.21 -21.05
C GLN A 185 -6.55 -2.94 -20.43
N LEU A 186 -6.33 -3.31 -19.16
CA LEU A 186 -5.05 -3.14 -18.46
C LEU A 186 -4.05 -4.26 -18.76
N GLU A 187 -4.41 -5.25 -19.58
CA GLU A 187 -3.62 -6.45 -19.87
C GLU A 187 -2.20 -6.17 -20.41
N PHE A 188 -1.28 -7.04 -20.00
CA PHE A 188 0.07 -7.13 -20.52
C PHE A 188 0.27 -8.44 -21.27
N THR A 189 1.09 -8.40 -22.32
CA THR A 189 1.59 -9.58 -23.01
C THR A 189 2.45 -10.44 -22.07
N ASP A 190 2.62 -11.72 -22.38
CA ASP A 190 3.50 -12.64 -21.63
C ASP A 190 4.96 -12.17 -21.51
N SER A 191 5.38 -11.22 -22.34
CA SER A 191 6.71 -10.60 -22.30
C SER A 191 6.77 -9.30 -21.47
N GLY A 192 5.70 -8.94 -20.75
CA GLY A 192 5.69 -7.77 -19.89
C GLY A 192 5.49 -6.42 -20.61
N TYR A 193 4.88 -6.43 -21.81
CA TYR A 193 4.50 -5.19 -22.50
C TYR A 193 2.98 -4.95 -22.47
N SER A 194 2.55 -3.71 -22.18
CA SER A 194 1.14 -3.31 -22.21
C SER A 194 0.52 -3.60 -23.58
N VAL A 195 -0.64 -4.27 -23.60
CA VAL A 195 -1.38 -4.58 -24.82
C VAL A 195 -2.01 -3.33 -25.42
N ASN A 196 -2.60 -2.49 -24.55
CA ASN A 196 -3.25 -1.25 -24.94
C ASN A 196 -2.35 -0.04 -24.66
N SER A 197 -2.62 1.05 -25.38
CA SER A 197 -1.91 2.33 -25.21
C SER A 197 -2.49 3.10 -24.04
N ILE A 198 -2.02 2.78 -22.84
CA ILE A 198 -2.45 3.43 -21.61
C ILE A 198 -1.59 4.65 -21.28
N TYR A 199 -2.19 5.65 -20.64
CA TYR A 199 -1.52 6.81 -20.07
C TYR A 199 -2.19 7.21 -18.74
N THR A 200 -1.54 8.10 -18.00
CA THR A 200 -2.08 8.69 -16.76
C THR A 200 -2.18 10.22 -16.86
N GLU A 201 -2.88 10.82 -15.90
CA GLU A 201 -2.97 12.29 -15.77
C GLU A 201 -2.98 12.72 -14.30
N TYR A 202 -3.73 12.01 -13.46
CA TYR A 202 -4.00 12.44 -12.08
C TYR A 202 -3.74 11.33 -11.07
N VAL A 203 -3.19 11.75 -9.94
CA VAL A 203 -3.23 11.00 -8.69
C VAL A 203 -4.69 10.95 -8.21
N ILE A 204 -5.10 9.84 -7.59
CA ILE A 204 -6.46 9.67 -7.08
C ILE A 204 -6.62 10.46 -5.78
N ASP A 205 -7.30 11.59 -5.83
CA ASP A 205 -7.73 12.35 -4.65
C ASP A 205 -8.89 11.66 -3.93
N GLU A 206 -9.96 11.37 -4.65
CA GLU A 206 -11.17 10.67 -4.20
C GLU A 206 -11.60 9.62 -5.24
N VAL A 207 -12.17 8.51 -4.79
CA VAL A 207 -12.72 7.49 -5.71
C VAL A 207 -13.95 8.07 -6.39
N ASN A 208 -13.92 8.18 -7.72
CA ASN A 208 -14.96 8.84 -8.51
C ASN A 208 -16.05 7.88 -9.05
N ILE A 209 -15.98 6.60 -8.67
CA ILE A 209 -16.88 5.54 -9.14
C ILE A 209 -17.93 5.17 -8.10
N LEU A 210 -19.20 5.21 -8.55
CA LEU A 210 -20.43 4.92 -7.82
C LEU A 210 -20.66 5.75 -6.52
N PRO A 211 -21.84 6.38 -6.34
CA PRO A 211 -22.11 7.31 -5.24
C PRO A 211 -22.17 6.70 -3.82
N ILE A 212 -21.86 5.42 -3.64
CA ILE A 212 -21.98 4.70 -2.35
C ILE A 212 -20.60 4.48 -1.68
N PHE A 213 -19.49 4.59 -2.41
CA PHE A 213 -18.12 4.29 -1.92
C PHE A 213 -17.12 5.43 -2.13
N GLN A 214 -17.55 6.68 -1.98
CA GLN A 214 -16.69 7.87 -2.09
C GLN A 214 -15.80 8.02 -0.85
N GLY A 215 -14.67 7.30 -0.84
CA GLY A 215 -13.58 7.50 0.12
C GLY A 215 -12.54 8.47 -0.42
N ASN A 216 -12.04 9.36 0.43
CA ASN A 216 -10.84 10.13 0.11
C ASN A 216 -9.62 9.19 0.19
N ILE A 217 -8.73 9.30 -0.80
CA ILE A 217 -7.47 8.55 -0.86
C ILE A 217 -6.29 9.49 -0.58
N TYR A 218 -6.22 10.64 -1.28
CA TYR A 218 -5.21 11.67 -1.05
C TYR A 218 -5.78 13.09 -0.96
N LYS A 219 -7.10 13.26 -0.98
CA LYS A 219 -7.73 14.58 -1.01
C LYS A 219 -7.26 15.51 0.13
N GLY A 220 -7.32 15.06 1.38
CA GLY A 220 -6.85 15.82 2.53
C GLY A 220 -5.35 16.10 2.46
N PHE A 221 -4.58 15.11 2.03
CA PHE A 221 -3.13 15.23 1.89
C PHE A 221 -2.72 16.26 0.81
N LEU A 222 -3.36 16.22 -0.37
CA LEU A 222 -3.11 17.17 -1.45
C LEU A 222 -3.54 18.58 -1.08
N ASN A 223 -4.71 18.73 -0.43
CA ASN A 223 -5.15 20.03 0.11
C ASN A 223 -4.17 20.59 1.15
N MET A 224 -3.55 19.73 1.96
CA MET A 224 -2.50 20.15 2.90
C MET A 224 -1.28 20.70 2.15
N LEU A 225 -0.81 20.03 1.08
CA LEU A 225 0.31 20.52 0.27
C LEU A 225 -0.02 21.84 -0.44
N GLU A 226 -1.21 21.93 -1.05
CA GLU A 226 -1.71 23.16 -1.67
C GLU A 226 -1.75 24.31 -0.66
N GLY A 227 -2.25 24.06 0.56
CA GLY A 227 -2.24 25.07 1.62
C GLY A 227 -0.83 25.52 2.03
N LEU A 228 0.18 24.63 2.01
CA LEU A 228 1.57 25.02 2.29
C LEU A 228 2.17 25.89 1.18
N GLU A 229 1.79 25.65 -0.08
CA GLU A 229 2.19 26.47 -1.23
C GLU A 229 1.51 27.84 -1.17
N GLU A 230 0.19 27.89 -0.95
CA GLU A 230 -0.60 29.12 -0.84
C GLU A 230 -0.12 30.01 0.31
N ASP A 231 0.25 29.41 1.46
CA ASP A 231 0.82 30.10 2.61
C ASP A 231 2.28 30.55 2.37
N GLY A 232 2.91 30.14 1.28
CA GLY A 232 4.31 30.43 0.94
C GLY A 232 5.34 29.73 1.85
N ILE A 233 4.94 28.64 2.51
CA ILE A 233 5.83 27.82 3.35
C ILE A 233 6.77 27.00 2.47
N ILE A 234 6.22 26.40 1.42
CA ILE A 234 6.97 25.79 0.30
C ILE A 234 6.76 26.65 -0.94
N LYS A 235 7.67 26.55 -1.92
CA LYS A 235 7.48 27.25 -3.19
C LYS A 235 6.44 26.59 -4.07
N ASP A 236 6.51 25.27 -4.14
CA ASP A 236 5.77 24.44 -5.10
C ASP A 236 5.72 22.99 -4.59
N TYR A 237 4.79 22.20 -5.13
CA TYR A 237 4.75 20.75 -4.96
C TYR A 237 4.30 20.06 -6.24
N SER A 238 4.71 18.80 -6.41
CA SER A 238 4.23 17.95 -7.50
C SER A 238 3.69 16.64 -6.95
N ALA A 239 2.46 16.31 -7.30
CA ALA A 239 1.87 14.99 -7.10
C ALA A 239 2.06 14.18 -8.40
N PHE A 240 3.08 13.33 -8.43
CA PHE A 240 3.47 12.63 -9.66
C PHE A 240 2.64 11.36 -9.86
N ALA A 241 1.69 11.41 -10.79
CA ALA A 241 0.94 10.25 -11.22
C ALA A 241 1.81 9.35 -12.10
N TYR A 242 1.70 8.04 -11.94
CA TYR A 242 2.47 7.07 -12.72
C TYR A 242 1.66 5.85 -13.11
N ASP A 243 2.06 5.19 -14.20
CA ASP A 243 1.45 3.93 -14.64
C ASP A 243 1.95 2.79 -13.75
N TRP A 244 1.27 2.59 -12.63
CA TRP A 244 1.58 1.63 -11.59
C TRP A 244 1.59 0.16 -12.04
N ARG A 245 1.23 -0.13 -13.30
CA ARG A 245 1.34 -1.47 -13.89
C ARG A 245 2.77 -1.84 -14.24
N TYR A 246 3.63 -0.85 -14.48
CA TYR A 246 5.05 -1.06 -14.73
C TYR A 246 5.85 -1.17 -13.43
N SER A 247 7.06 -1.74 -13.51
CA SER A 247 7.96 -1.77 -12.36
C SER A 247 8.39 -0.36 -11.96
N VAL A 248 8.69 -0.14 -10.68
CA VAL A 248 9.20 1.17 -10.23
C VAL A 248 10.51 1.57 -10.92
N GLN A 249 11.29 0.59 -11.40
CA GLN A 249 12.51 0.82 -12.16
C GLN A 249 12.21 1.37 -13.55
N ASP A 250 11.26 0.79 -14.27
CA ASP A 250 10.86 1.27 -15.59
C ASP A 250 10.30 2.70 -15.53
N ILE A 251 9.51 3.00 -14.49
CA ILE A 251 8.95 4.34 -14.27
C ILE A 251 10.04 5.39 -14.09
N VAL A 252 11.09 5.11 -13.31
CA VAL A 252 12.21 6.05 -13.13
C VAL A 252 13.05 6.15 -14.39
N TYR A 253 13.33 5.03 -15.07
CA TYR A 253 14.30 4.98 -16.17
C TYR A 253 13.73 5.47 -17.50
N SER A 254 12.46 5.19 -17.74
CA SER A 254 11.79 5.45 -19.02
C SER A 254 10.77 6.58 -18.94
N GLY A 255 10.46 7.04 -17.73
CA GLY A 255 9.41 8.01 -17.48
C GLY A 255 8.00 7.43 -17.58
N THR A 256 7.01 8.28 -17.37
CA THR A 256 5.58 7.93 -17.41
C THR A 256 4.91 8.64 -18.57
N ARG A 257 4.11 7.89 -19.35
CA ARG A 257 3.28 8.46 -20.39
C ARG A 257 2.07 9.18 -19.80
N TYR A 258 2.05 10.49 -19.97
CA TYR A 258 0.88 11.33 -19.80
C TYR A 258 0.16 11.51 -21.15
N LYS A 259 -1.05 12.07 -21.13
CA LYS A 259 -1.87 12.24 -22.34
C LYS A 259 -1.13 12.91 -23.51
N ASN A 260 -0.36 13.96 -23.21
CA ASN A 260 0.29 14.79 -24.23
C ASN A 260 1.82 14.78 -24.15
N GLU A 261 2.41 14.07 -23.20
CA GLU A 261 3.84 14.12 -22.92
C GLU A 261 4.35 12.85 -22.24
N LEU A 262 5.67 12.68 -22.22
CA LEU A 262 6.35 11.68 -21.42
C LEU A 262 7.06 12.43 -20.29
N LYS A 263 6.66 12.19 -19.04
CA LYS A 263 7.25 12.85 -17.87
C LYS A 263 8.36 12.01 -17.26
N SER A 264 9.50 12.65 -16.98
CA SER A 264 10.64 12.08 -16.28
C SER A 264 10.60 12.49 -14.80
N LEU A 265 10.77 11.52 -13.89
CA LEU A 265 10.86 11.81 -12.45
C LEU A 265 12.13 12.60 -12.10
N ILE A 266 13.22 12.39 -12.83
CA ILE A 266 14.48 13.10 -12.60
C ILE A 266 14.29 14.58 -12.95
N ASP A 267 13.74 14.86 -14.13
CA ASP A 267 13.46 16.22 -14.61
C ASP A 267 12.48 16.94 -13.66
N GLU A 268 11.51 16.22 -13.09
CA GLU A 268 10.58 16.76 -12.10
C GLU A 268 11.30 17.19 -10.81
N VAL A 269 12.25 16.38 -10.32
CA VAL A 269 13.08 16.72 -9.14
C VAL A 269 13.94 17.94 -9.43
N GLU A 270 14.63 17.99 -10.58
CA GLU A 270 15.46 19.13 -10.98
C GLU A 270 14.64 20.42 -11.07
N SER A 271 13.47 20.36 -11.71
CA SER A 271 12.54 21.48 -11.84
C SER A 271 12.06 22.00 -10.48
N LEU A 272 11.61 21.09 -9.60
CA LEU A 272 11.16 21.45 -8.24
C LEU A 272 12.29 22.03 -7.41
N ALA A 273 13.50 21.46 -7.49
CA ALA A 273 14.68 21.92 -6.76
C ALA A 273 15.08 23.33 -7.21
N GLN A 274 15.12 23.58 -8.53
CA GLN A 274 15.46 24.89 -9.11
C GLN A 274 14.48 25.99 -8.67
N GLY A 275 13.20 25.66 -8.56
CA GLY A 275 12.19 26.60 -8.06
C GLY A 275 12.22 26.78 -6.54
N SER A 276 12.75 25.81 -5.78
CA SER A 276 12.55 25.72 -4.34
C SER A 276 13.18 26.85 -3.53
N LEU A 277 12.57 27.18 -2.37
CA LEU A 277 13.15 28.11 -1.40
C LEU A 277 14.45 27.59 -0.78
N SER A 278 14.65 26.27 -0.75
CA SER A 278 15.86 25.65 -0.23
C SER A 278 16.89 25.27 -1.31
N GLY A 279 16.50 25.32 -2.59
CA GLY A 279 17.26 24.69 -3.68
C GLY A 279 17.19 23.16 -3.68
N GLN A 280 16.34 22.54 -2.87
CA GLN A 280 16.20 21.08 -2.72
C GLN A 280 14.72 20.64 -2.70
N VAL A 281 14.50 19.34 -2.71
CA VAL A 281 13.19 18.69 -2.70
C VAL A 281 13.08 17.73 -1.51
N THR A 282 11.95 17.80 -0.80
CA THR A 282 11.53 16.75 0.14
C THR A 282 10.64 15.77 -0.61
N ILE A 283 11.03 14.49 -0.62
CA ILE A 283 10.24 13.42 -1.26
C ILE A 283 9.33 12.77 -0.23
N VAL A 284 8.05 12.61 -0.53
CA VAL A 284 7.09 11.86 0.29
C VAL A 284 6.53 10.70 -0.53
N GLY A 285 6.81 9.46 -0.10
CA GLY A 285 6.36 8.26 -0.78
C GLY A 285 5.38 7.47 0.08
N HIS A 286 4.17 7.22 -0.44
CA HIS A 286 3.20 6.33 0.20
C HIS A 286 3.23 4.95 -0.45
N SER A 287 3.23 3.87 0.36
CA SER A 287 3.14 2.49 -0.15
C SER A 287 4.21 2.23 -1.22
N ASN A 288 3.83 1.74 -2.41
CA ASN A 288 4.71 1.55 -3.57
C ASN A 288 5.44 2.82 -4.03
N GLY A 289 4.88 4.02 -3.79
CA GLY A 289 5.55 5.30 -4.04
C GLY A 289 6.83 5.48 -3.23
N GLY A 290 6.94 4.80 -2.07
CA GLY A 290 8.20 4.72 -1.33
C GLY A 290 9.26 3.84 -2.00
N LEU A 291 8.86 2.72 -2.63
CA LEU A 291 9.79 1.92 -3.45
C LEU A 291 10.25 2.73 -4.68
N LEU A 292 9.34 3.48 -5.28
CA LEU A 292 9.65 4.40 -6.38
C LEU A 292 10.65 5.49 -5.94
N ALA A 293 10.46 6.08 -4.75
CA ALA A 293 11.40 7.03 -4.17
C ALA A 293 12.81 6.44 -3.99
N LYS A 294 12.93 5.19 -3.51
CA LYS A 294 14.23 4.51 -3.35
C LYS A 294 14.96 4.38 -4.68
N VAL A 295 14.26 3.94 -5.73
CA VAL A 295 14.86 3.82 -7.06
C VAL A 295 15.24 5.20 -7.62
N LEU A 296 14.35 6.19 -7.48
CA LEU A 296 14.62 7.57 -7.92
C LEU A 296 15.88 8.14 -7.25
N ILE A 297 16.00 8.04 -5.92
CA ILE A 297 17.17 8.55 -5.18
C ILE A 297 18.44 7.81 -5.59
N THR A 298 18.37 6.51 -5.83
CA THR A 298 19.51 5.71 -6.31
C THR A 298 19.97 6.20 -7.70
N GLU A 299 19.04 6.53 -8.58
CA GLU A 299 19.36 7.09 -9.89
C GLU A 299 19.90 8.53 -9.82
N LEU A 300 19.36 9.36 -8.93
CA LEU A 300 19.91 10.69 -8.69
C LEU A 300 21.36 10.60 -8.21
N GLU A 301 21.68 9.71 -7.26
CA GLU A 301 23.06 9.47 -6.82
C GLU A 301 23.96 9.00 -7.98
N ARG A 302 23.45 8.10 -8.84
CA ARG A 302 24.18 7.64 -10.04
C ARG A 302 24.52 8.79 -10.98
N PHE A 303 23.68 9.82 -11.06
CA PHE A 303 23.89 11.03 -11.86
C PHE A 303 24.62 12.16 -11.11
N GLY A 304 24.93 12.00 -9.81
CA GLY A 304 25.53 13.07 -8.99
C GLY A 304 24.54 14.17 -8.60
N LEU A 305 23.24 13.88 -8.65
CA LEU A 305 22.11 14.78 -8.39
C LEU A 305 21.44 14.52 -7.03
N GLU A 306 21.99 13.64 -6.19
CA GLU A 306 21.44 13.32 -4.87
C GLU A 306 21.35 14.54 -3.93
N HIS A 307 22.21 15.53 -4.16
CA HIS A 307 22.23 16.80 -3.43
C HIS A 307 20.95 17.63 -3.63
N LEU A 308 20.14 17.33 -4.65
CA LEU A 308 18.84 17.98 -4.87
C LEU A 308 17.77 17.52 -3.89
N VAL A 309 18.02 16.48 -3.10
CA VAL A 309 17.06 15.94 -2.12
C VAL A 309 17.56 16.25 -0.71
N ASP A 310 16.68 16.76 0.16
CA ASP A 310 17.02 17.04 1.56
C ASP A 310 16.49 15.97 2.53
N LYS A 311 15.29 15.46 2.25
CA LYS A 311 14.56 14.53 3.09
C LYS A 311 13.75 13.56 2.24
N VAL A 312 13.54 12.36 2.78
CA VAL A 312 12.55 11.41 2.29
C VAL A 312 11.66 10.94 3.43
N VAL A 313 10.36 10.92 3.19
CA VAL A 313 9.34 10.40 4.12
C VAL A 313 8.67 9.18 3.49
N PHE A 314 8.86 8.02 4.10
CA PHE A 314 8.16 6.78 3.75
C PHE A 314 6.92 6.63 4.62
N ILE A 315 5.79 6.29 4.00
CA ILE A 315 4.52 6.07 4.70
C ILE A 315 3.98 4.71 4.27
N GLY A 316 3.94 3.74 5.18
CA GLY A 316 3.46 2.39 4.90
C GLY A 316 4.20 1.68 3.76
N THR A 317 5.47 2.00 3.50
CA THR A 317 6.19 1.46 2.34
C THR A 317 6.54 -0.02 2.56
N PRO A 318 6.18 -0.94 1.65
CA PRO A 318 6.55 -2.36 1.77
C PRO A 318 8.00 -2.58 1.35
N HIS A 319 8.98 -2.13 2.15
CA HIS A 319 10.40 -2.16 1.78
C HIS A 319 10.90 -3.55 1.36
N LEU A 320 10.34 -4.61 1.94
CA LEU A 320 10.67 -6.01 1.65
C LEU A 320 9.53 -6.78 0.96
N GLY A 321 8.55 -6.07 0.39
CA GLY A 321 7.32 -6.66 -0.15
C GLY A 321 6.26 -6.97 0.92
N THR A 322 5.16 -7.61 0.53
CA THR A 322 4.06 -7.98 1.43
C THR A 322 3.47 -9.36 1.09
N PRO A 323 3.22 -10.25 2.08
CA PRO A 323 2.60 -11.56 1.85
C PRO A 323 1.27 -11.49 1.09
N LYS A 324 0.54 -10.39 1.21
CA LYS A 324 -0.69 -10.11 0.44
C LYS A 324 -0.48 -10.24 -1.08
N ALA A 325 0.69 -9.85 -1.60
CA ALA A 325 1.01 -9.94 -3.02
C ALA A 325 1.05 -11.37 -3.55
N ILE A 326 1.35 -12.37 -2.69
CA ILE A 326 1.26 -13.80 -3.06
C ILE A 326 -0.19 -14.14 -3.43
N GLY A 327 -1.14 -13.73 -2.58
CA GLY A 327 -2.56 -13.90 -2.85
C GLY A 327 -3.00 -13.17 -4.13
N THR A 328 -2.52 -11.95 -4.34
CA THR A 328 -2.88 -11.12 -5.49
C THR A 328 -2.42 -11.76 -6.81
N ILE A 329 -1.17 -12.22 -6.89
CA ILE A 329 -0.61 -12.80 -8.13
C ILE A 329 -1.14 -14.22 -8.38
N LEU A 330 -1.25 -15.06 -7.33
CA LEU A 330 -1.60 -16.47 -7.51
C LEU A 330 -3.10 -16.74 -7.55
N HIS A 331 -3.91 -15.87 -6.92
CA HIS A 331 -5.34 -16.09 -6.72
C HIS A 331 -6.24 -14.94 -7.21
N GLY A 332 -5.68 -13.78 -7.61
CA GLY A 332 -6.48 -12.61 -7.99
C GLY A 332 -7.03 -11.81 -6.81
N TYR A 333 -6.42 -11.95 -5.62
CA TYR A 333 -6.87 -11.36 -4.36
C TYR A 333 -6.96 -9.81 -4.32
N ASP A 334 -7.97 -9.33 -3.59
CA ASP A 334 -8.17 -7.96 -3.04
C ASP A 334 -8.27 -6.78 -4.02
N GLN A 335 -8.67 -7.02 -5.26
CA GLN A 335 -8.93 -5.93 -6.21
C GLN A 335 -10.31 -5.27 -6.02
N GLN A 336 -11.10 -5.73 -5.04
CA GLN A 336 -12.49 -5.31 -4.82
C GLN A 336 -12.61 -3.94 -4.12
N ARG A 337 -11.52 -3.41 -3.54
CA ARG A 337 -11.56 -2.22 -2.67
C ARG A 337 -11.36 -0.89 -3.39
N LEU A 338 -10.63 -0.85 -4.51
CA LEU A 338 -10.44 0.37 -5.30
C LEU A 338 -11.46 0.44 -6.44
N GLY A 339 -12.62 1.06 -6.17
CA GLY A 339 -13.66 1.32 -7.18
C GLY A 339 -15.07 0.86 -6.80
N GLY A 340 -15.27 0.22 -5.64
CA GLY A 340 -16.61 -0.14 -5.14
C GLY A 340 -17.38 -1.15 -6.00
N ILE A 341 -16.69 -1.85 -6.91
CA ILE A 341 -17.23 -2.90 -7.77
C ILE A 341 -16.50 -4.20 -7.46
N VAL A 342 -17.27 -5.26 -7.24
CA VAL A 342 -16.73 -6.62 -7.18
C VAL A 342 -16.28 -7.00 -8.59
N ILE A 343 -14.98 -6.91 -8.84
CA ILE A 343 -14.34 -7.37 -10.07
C ILE A 343 -14.28 -8.90 -10.02
N ASP A 344 -14.44 -9.54 -11.17
CA ASP A 344 -14.29 -10.99 -11.30
C ASP A 344 -12.82 -11.40 -11.04
N ASP A 345 -12.60 -12.22 -10.00
CA ASP A 345 -11.26 -12.65 -9.58
C ASP A 345 -10.51 -13.41 -10.70
N VAL A 346 -11.21 -14.08 -11.63
CA VAL A 346 -10.59 -14.79 -12.76
C VAL A 346 -10.01 -13.80 -13.76
N VAL A 347 -10.79 -12.78 -14.15
CA VAL A 347 -10.32 -11.71 -15.06
C VAL A 347 -9.12 -10.99 -14.44
N THR A 348 -9.25 -10.61 -13.17
CA THR A 348 -8.19 -9.98 -12.38
C THR A 348 -6.89 -10.79 -12.37
N ARG A 349 -6.98 -12.07 -12.03
CA ARG A 349 -5.82 -12.96 -11.94
C ARG A 349 -5.09 -13.09 -13.29
N ASN A 350 -5.83 -13.14 -14.40
CA ASN A 350 -5.23 -13.20 -15.73
C ASN A 350 -4.48 -11.91 -16.09
N VAL A 351 -5.02 -10.74 -15.76
CA VAL A 351 -4.40 -9.44 -16.03
C VAL A 351 -3.14 -9.23 -15.17
N ILE A 352 -3.22 -9.57 -13.87
CA ILE A 352 -2.10 -9.38 -12.93
C ILE A 352 -0.92 -10.29 -13.23
N LYS A 353 -1.16 -11.51 -13.73
CA LYS A 353 -0.10 -12.50 -14.01
C LYS A 353 1.07 -11.92 -14.80
N ASN A 354 0.81 -11.02 -15.74
CA ASN A 354 1.84 -10.44 -16.60
C ASN A 354 2.15 -8.96 -16.28
N MET A 355 1.74 -8.44 -15.12
CA MET A 355 1.88 -7.03 -14.75
C MET A 355 3.13 -6.80 -13.87
N PRO A 356 4.21 -6.17 -14.39
CA PRO A 356 5.46 -6.02 -13.64
C PRO A 356 5.34 -5.30 -12.28
N GLY A 357 4.48 -4.28 -12.18
CA GLY A 357 4.28 -3.51 -10.96
C GLY A 357 3.80 -4.33 -9.76
N ALA A 358 3.06 -5.42 -10.00
CA ALA A 358 2.59 -6.31 -8.94
C ALA A 358 3.74 -7.15 -8.33
N TYR A 359 4.75 -7.49 -9.14
CA TYR A 359 5.82 -8.41 -8.73
C TYR A 359 6.82 -7.76 -7.79
N GLY A 360 7.03 -6.44 -7.89
CA GLY A 360 7.90 -5.68 -6.98
C GLY A 360 7.35 -5.58 -5.54
N LEU A 361 6.14 -6.09 -5.30
CA LEU A 361 5.52 -6.16 -3.98
C LEU A 361 5.59 -7.57 -3.37
N LEU A 362 6.12 -8.56 -4.09
CA LEU A 362 6.30 -9.90 -3.55
C LEU A 362 7.32 -9.87 -2.39
N PRO A 363 7.11 -10.67 -1.33
CA PRO A 363 8.09 -10.87 -0.26
C PRO A 363 9.48 -11.19 -0.82
N SER A 364 10.46 -10.37 -0.45
CA SER A 364 11.83 -10.52 -0.90
C SER A 364 12.55 -11.66 -0.16
N GLU A 365 13.75 -12.01 -0.63
CA GLU A 365 14.59 -12.97 0.09
C GLU A 365 14.91 -12.50 1.52
N LYS A 366 15.09 -11.18 1.71
CA LYS A 366 15.32 -10.60 3.03
C LYS A 366 14.08 -10.63 3.92
N TYR A 367 12.86 -10.49 3.36
CA TYR A 367 11.62 -10.73 4.11
C TYR A 367 11.60 -12.15 4.68
N ILE A 368 11.86 -13.14 3.81
CA ILE A 368 11.81 -14.57 4.15
C ILE A 368 12.89 -14.91 5.18
N ALA A 369 14.06 -14.27 5.11
CA ALA A 369 15.13 -14.45 6.09
C ALA A 369 14.80 -13.84 7.46
N ASN A 370 13.96 -12.79 7.50
CA ASN A 370 13.64 -12.04 8.72
C ASN A 370 12.38 -12.54 9.45
N THR A 371 11.46 -13.19 8.74
CA THR A 371 10.26 -13.76 9.37
C THR A 371 10.61 -14.96 10.25
N ALA A 372 9.97 -15.03 11.43
CA ALA A 372 10.10 -16.18 12.33
C ALA A 372 9.19 -17.35 11.91
N GLU A 373 8.16 -17.07 11.12
CA GLU A 373 7.13 -18.03 10.69
C GLU A 373 7.29 -18.35 9.19
N PRO A 374 6.95 -19.59 8.78
CA PRO A 374 6.93 -19.96 7.36
C PRO A 374 5.90 -19.11 6.61
N ILE A 375 6.27 -18.63 5.43
CA ILE A 375 5.41 -17.76 4.62
C ILE A 375 4.30 -18.55 3.90
N ILE A 376 4.57 -19.82 3.58
CA ILE A 376 3.60 -20.74 3.00
C ILE A 376 3.67 -22.09 3.74
N THR A 377 2.51 -22.66 4.03
CA THR A 377 2.38 -24.01 4.63
C THR A 377 1.37 -24.85 3.88
N PHE A 378 1.47 -26.18 4.02
CA PHE A 378 0.58 -27.15 3.39
C PHE A 378 0.05 -28.15 4.43
N SER A 379 -1.27 -28.23 4.59
CA SER A 379 -1.90 -29.30 5.38
C SER A 379 -1.76 -30.64 4.65
N GLU A 380 -1.67 -31.77 5.34
CA GLU A 380 -1.70 -33.08 4.68
C GLU A 380 -3.02 -33.34 3.95
N GLY A 381 -2.98 -33.90 2.74
CA GLY A 381 -4.18 -34.31 2.01
C GLY A 381 -3.98 -34.46 0.51
N GLU A 382 -5.00 -34.99 -0.18
CA GLU A 382 -4.92 -35.31 -1.62
C GLU A 382 -4.59 -34.08 -2.47
N LYS A 383 -5.16 -32.92 -2.16
CA LYS A 383 -5.01 -31.69 -2.97
C LYS A 383 -3.73 -30.91 -2.68
N THR A 384 -3.02 -31.24 -1.61
CA THR A 384 -1.76 -30.59 -1.22
C THR A 384 -0.56 -31.51 -1.41
N GLN A 385 -0.77 -32.80 -1.66
CA GLN A 385 0.30 -33.79 -1.75
C GLN A 385 1.35 -33.45 -2.80
N SER A 386 0.95 -32.95 -3.98
CA SER A 386 1.90 -32.56 -5.03
C SER A 386 2.81 -31.41 -4.60
N PHE A 387 2.32 -30.51 -3.74
CA PHE A 387 3.14 -29.44 -3.17
C PHE A 387 4.09 -30.00 -2.11
N ILE A 388 3.59 -30.86 -1.22
CA ILE A 388 4.39 -31.47 -0.15
C ILE A 388 5.53 -32.33 -0.74
N ASP A 389 5.27 -33.06 -1.83
CA ASP A 389 6.27 -33.90 -2.49
C ASP A 389 7.46 -33.09 -3.05
N VAL A 390 7.26 -31.81 -3.38
CA VAL A 390 8.28 -30.95 -3.99
C VAL A 390 8.90 -29.99 -2.97
N TYR A 391 8.09 -29.35 -2.13
CA TYR A 391 8.53 -28.27 -1.23
C TYR A 391 8.60 -28.70 0.25
N GLY A 392 8.05 -29.87 0.60
CA GLY A 392 7.75 -30.23 1.98
C GLY A 392 6.49 -29.53 2.50
N SER A 393 6.18 -29.69 3.79
CA SER A 393 4.96 -29.12 4.40
C SER A 393 5.06 -27.61 4.71
N ILE A 394 6.27 -27.03 4.62
CA ILE A 394 6.53 -25.62 4.92
C ILE A 394 7.49 -25.02 3.90
N ILE A 395 7.29 -23.75 3.56
CA ILE A 395 8.22 -22.94 2.79
C ILE A 395 8.66 -21.78 3.68
N SER A 396 9.93 -21.80 4.06
CA SER A 396 10.56 -20.78 4.92
C SER A 396 11.90 -20.32 4.36
N ASP A 397 12.17 -20.58 3.08
CA ASP A 397 13.40 -20.19 2.40
C ASP A 397 13.10 -19.65 0.99
N ALA A 398 13.93 -18.72 0.54
CA ALA A 398 13.72 -18.00 -0.72
C ALA A 398 13.76 -18.92 -1.95
N ASN A 399 14.54 -20.00 -1.91
CA ASN A 399 14.65 -20.91 -3.05
C ASN A 399 13.36 -21.73 -3.25
N ASN A 400 12.85 -22.37 -2.19
CA ASN A 400 11.56 -23.07 -2.26
C ASN A 400 10.40 -22.12 -2.53
N TYR A 401 10.45 -20.90 -2.01
CA TYR A 401 9.47 -19.86 -2.32
C TYR A 401 9.45 -19.51 -3.81
N LYS A 402 10.60 -19.23 -4.41
CA LYS A 402 10.71 -18.99 -5.86
C LYS A 402 10.21 -20.19 -6.67
N LEU A 403 10.64 -21.40 -6.32
CA LEU A 403 10.22 -22.62 -7.02
C LEU A 403 8.70 -22.83 -6.91
N PHE A 404 8.11 -22.50 -5.76
CA PHE A 404 6.66 -22.51 -5.58
C PHE A 404 5.97 -21.50 -6.48
N LEU A 405 6.41 -20.23 -6.51
CA LEU A 405 5.84 -19.22 -7.42
C LEU A 405 5.91 -19.65 -8.89
N GLU A 406 7.01 -20.29 -9.29
CA GLU A 406 7.22 -20.79 -10.65
C GLU A 406 6.44 -22.07 -11.01
N GLY A 407 5.79 -22.72 -10.03
CA GLY A 407 5.07 -23.98 -10.23
C GLY A 407 5.98 -25.19 -10.50
N ALA A 408 7.10 -25.31 -9.79
CA ALA A 408 8.01 -26.46 -9.92
C ALA A 408 7.37 -27.82 -9.61
N ASP A 409 6.23 -27.82 -8.91
CA ASP A 409 5.36 -28.97 -8.64
C ASP A 409 4.60 -29.48 -9.87
N GLY A 410 4.67 -28.76 -11.00
CA GLY A 410 4.04 -29.16 -12.25
C GLY A 410 2.55 -28.86 -12.35
N ARG A 411 2.01 -28.04 -11.43
CA ARG A 411 0.65 -27.51 -11.57
C ARG A 411 0.47 -26.76 -12.88
N VAL A 412 -0.77 -26.79 -13.36
CA VAL A 412 -1.22 -26.09 -14.55
C VAL A 412 -2.27 -25.09 -14.11
N ASP A 413 -2.16 -23.87 -14.62
CA ASP A 413 -3.10 -22.79 -14.32
C ASP A 413 -4.52 -23.18 -14.75
N ASP A 414 -5.48 -23.08 -13.83
CA ASP A 414 -6.90 -23.33 -14.08
C ASP A 414 -7.70 -22.04 -13.87
N ASN A 415 -8.11 -21.43 -14.98
CA ASN A 415 -8.86 -20.17 -14.98
C ASN A 415 -10.15 -20.24 -14.16
N ASN A 416 -10.80 -21.41 -14.05
CA ASN A 416 -12.11 -21.50 -13.39
C ASN A 416 -11.99 -21.77 -11.88
N ASN A 417 -10.79 -21.98 -11.36
CA ASN A 417 -10.55 -22.32 -9.97
C ASN A 417 -9.61 -21.31 -9.32
N ILE A 418 -10.20 -20.32 -8.64
CA ILE A 418 -9.46 -19.27 -7.92
C ILE A 418 -8.76 -19.78 -6.65
N SER A 419 -9.18 -20.93 -6.10
CA SER A 419 -8.53 -21.54 -4.93
C SER A 419 -7.25 -22.30 -5.29
N SER A 420 -7.10 -22.74 -6.55
CA SER A 420 -5.83 -23.27 -7.06
C SER A 420 -4.86 -22.13 -7.42
N PRO A 421 -3.61 -22.15 -6.91
CA PRO A 421 -2.64 -21.10 -7.21
C PRO A 421 -2.16 -21.19 -8.66
N TYR A 422 -2.08 -20.04 -9.33
CA TYR A 422 -1.40 -19.91 -10.61
C TYR A 422 0.12 -20.08 -10.49
N THR A 423 0.77 -20.10 -11.65
CA THR A 423 2.19 -19.89 -11.81
C THR A 423 2.48 -18.42 -12.12
N ALA A 424 3.50 -17.89 -11.47
CA ALA A 424 4.02 -16.56 -11.73
C ALA A 424 4.75 -16.53 -13.09
N ASN A 425 4.75 -15.39 -13.76
CA ASN A 425 5.56 -15.14 -14.94
C ASN A 425 7.03 -15.12 -14.54
N LYS A 426 7.81 -16.08 -15.07
CA LYS A 426 9.19 -16.30 -14.66
C LYS A 426 10.14 -15.15 -14.98
N SER A 427 9.95 -14.48 -16.12
CA SER A 427 10.83 -13.35 -16.51
C SER A 427 10.62 -12.17 -15.57
N ILE A 428 9.35 -11.82 -15.35
CA ILE A 428 8.97 -10.69 -14.50
C ILE A 428 9.33 -10.99 -13.03
N LEU A 429 9.17 -12.24 -12.58
CA LEU A 429 9.61 -12.66 -11.26
C LEU A 429 11.12 -12.50 -11.07
N GLU A 430 11.92 -12.91 -12.07
CA GLU A 430 13.37 -12.74 -12.02
C GLU A 430 13.77 -11.25 -11.99
N GLU A 431 13.10 -10.39 -12.76
CA GLU A 431 13.30 -8.95 -12.73
C GLU A 431 13.00 -8.34 -11.36
N SER A 432 11.88 -8.73 -10.73
CA SER A 432 11.54 -8.30 -9.37
C SER A 432 12.56 -8.75 -8.32
N ILE A 433 13.01 -10.01 -8.38
CA ILE A 433 14.05 -10.53 -7.49
C ILE A 433 15.34 -9.70 -7.64
N ASN A 434 15.71 -9.36 -8.87
CA ASN A 434 16.88 -8.51 -9.13
C ASN A 434 16.70 -7.08 -8.62
N LEU A 435 15.51 -6.50 -8.73
CA LEU A 435 15.19 -5.18 -8.17
C LEU A 435 15.39 -5.17 -6.65
N HIS A 436 14.85 -6.17 -5.94
CA HIS A 436 15.01 -6.30 -4.50
C HIS A 436 16.48 -6.46 -4.10
N ASN A 437 17.17 -7.44 -4.71
CA ASN A 437 18.53 -7.78 -4.34
C ASN A 437 19.54 -6.66 -4.61
N ASN A 438 19.35 -5.91 -5.71
CA ASN A 438 20.34 -4.93 -6.16
C ASN A 438 20.00 -3.50 -5.75
N VAL A 439 18.74 -3.19 -5.43
CA VAL A 439 18.31 -1.81 -5.16
C VAL A 439 17.56 -1.68 -3.83
N LEU A 440 16.47 -2.42 -3.61
CA LEU A 440 15.51 -2.10 -2.54
C LEU A 440 15.91 -2.60 -1.14
N ASP A 441 16.35 -3.87 -1.03
CA ASP A 441 16.48 -4.57 0.27
C ASP A 441 17.65 -4.07 1.11
N ASN A 442 18.70 -3.58 0.46
CA ASN A 442 19.89 -3.04 1.12
C ASN A 442 20.02 -1.53 0.94
N TRP A 443 18.93 -0.87 0.54
CA TRP A 443 18.91 0.56 0.28
C TRP A 443 19.27 1.36 1.54
N SER A 444 20.10 2.38 1.35
CA SER A 444 20.39 3.40 2.35
C SER A 444 20.44 4.76 1.65
N ALA A 445 19.92 5.79 2.31
CA ALA A 445 19.96 7.13 1.75
C ALA A 445 21.41 7.63 1.57
N PRO A 446 21.72 8.28 0.43
CA PRO A 446 22.95 9.04 0.26
C PRO A 446 23.21 10.06 1.36
N ASN A 447 24.48 10.44 1.54
CA ASN A 447 24.86 11.42 2.56
C ASN A 447 24.15 12.76 2.34
N GLY A 448 23.54 13.30 3.39
CA GLY A 448 22.82 14.59 3.34
C GLY A 448 21.31 14.44 3.27
N ILE A 449 20.79 13.26 2.91
CA ILE A 449 19.35 12.98 2.89
C ILE A 449 18.90 12.41 4.24
N VAL A 450 17.93 13.06 4.88
CA VAL A 450 17.34 12.57 6.14
C VAL A 450 16.13 11.68 5.85
N VAL A 451 16.10 10.49 6.44
CA VAL A 451 15.01 9.51 6.26
C VAL A 451 14.05 9.53 7.46
N TYR A 452 12.76 9.68 7.16
CA TYR A 452 11.66 9.47 8.11
C TYR A 452 10.80 8.31 7.61
N ASP A 453 10.51 7.36 8.48
CA ASP A 453 9.79 6.13 8.15
C ASP A 453 8.59 5.98 9.08
N VAL A 454 7.38 6.01 8.49
CA VAL A 454 6.10 5.90 9.19
C VAL A 454 5.51 4.52 8.93
N VAL A 455 5.54 3.69 9.96
CA VAL A 455 5.08 2.30 9.98
C VAL A 455 3.69 2.23 10.57
N GLY A 456 2.71 1.76 9.79
CA GLY A 456 1.35 1.53 10.29
C GLY A 456 1.25 0.19 11.04
N VAL A 457 0.55 0.21 12.17
CA VAL A 457 0.32 -0.95 13.05
C VAL A 457 -1.09 -0.91 13.64
N GLY A 458 -1.60 -2.03 14.14
CA GLY A 458 -2.91 -2.10 14.82
C GLY A 458 -4.06 -2.57 13.93
N LEU A 459 -3.79 -2.93 12.67
CA LEU A 459 -4.76 -3.54 11.77
C LEU A 459 -4.33 -4.96 11.40
N SER A 460 -5.30 -5.89 11.37
CA SER A 460 -5.02 -7.26 10.99
C SER A 460 -4.56 -7.33 9.54
N THR A 461 -3.38 -7.91 9.35
CA THR A 461 -2.64 -7.91 8.09
C THR A 461 -2.17 -9.33 7.78
N ILE A 462 -2.28 -9.77 6.52
CA ILE A 462 -1.85 -11.13 6.13
C ILE A 462 -0.32 -11.26 6.31
N LYS A 463 0.10 -12.24 7.12
CA LYS A 463 1.52 -12.60 7.33
C LYS A 463 1.95 -13.89 6.62
N ALA A 464 1.03 -14.82 6.39
CA ALA A 464 1.33 -16.10 5.73
C ALA A 464 0.07 -16.72 5.08
N ILE A 465 0.29 -17.70 4.20
CA ILE A 465 -0.77 -18.44 3.50
C ILE A 465 -0.62 -19.94 3.76
N GLU A 466 -1.69 -20.60 4.21
CA GLU A 466 -1.77 -22.05 4.35
C GLU A 466 -2.66 -22.64 3.26
N TYR A 467 -2.16 -23.62 2.51
CA TYR A 467 -2.97 -24.38 1.57
C TYR A 467 -3.54 -25.62 2.26
N ARG A 468 -4.87 -25.65 2.40
CA ARG A 468 -5.60 -26.73 3.09
C ARG A 468 -6.25 -27.70 2.11
N ASN A 469 -6.27 -28.98 2.48
CA ASN A 469 -7.10 -30.00 1.84
C ASN A 469 -8.40 -30.15 2.64
N VAL A 470 -9.50 -29.61 2.10
CA VAL A 470 -10.81 -29.61 2.75
C VAL A 470 -11.74 -30.57 2.01
N VAL A 471 -12.62 -31.27 2.74
CA VAL A 471 -13.61 -32.18 2.14
C VAL A 471 -14.94 -31.44 2.07
N GLU A 472 -15.48 -31.21 0.87
CA GLU A 472 -16.75 -30.50 0.67
C GLU A 472 -17.65 -31.18 -0.37
N SER A 473 -18.95 -31.00 -0.21
CA SER A 473 -19.98 -31.53 -1.11
C SER A 473 -20.01 -30.74 -2.41
N ALA A 474 -19.59 -31.39 -3.51
CA ALA A 474 -19.35 -30.69 -4.78
C ALA A 474 -20.61 -30.45 -5.64
N THR A 475 -21.66 -31.26 -5.49
CA THR A 475 -22.94 -31.03 -6.18
C THR A 475 -24.09 -31.40 -5.26
N CYS A 476 -24.95 -30.42 -4.98
CA CYS A 476 -26.17 -30.62 -4.22
C CYS A 476 -27.38 -30.30 -5.09
N VAL A 477 -28.41 -31.12 -5.02
CA VAL A 477 -29.69 -30.89 -5.71
C VAL A 477 -30.80 -30.63 -4.69
N PRO A 478 -31.83 -29.85 -5.04
CA PRO A 478 -32.97 -29.63 -4.16
C PRO A 478 -33.58 -30.96 -3.72
N GLY A 479 -33.86 -31.10 -2.42
CA GLY A 479 -34.58 -32.26 -1.90
C GLY A 479 -36.02 -32.31 -2.40
N ALA A 480 -36.61 -33.50 -2.44
CA ALA A 480 -38.00 -33.65 -2.83
C ALA A 480 -38.93 -32.91 -1.84
N ALA A 481 -39.91 -32.17 -2.37
CA ALA A 481 -40.93 -31.44 -1.59
C ALA A 481 -40.39 -30.43 -0.55
N GLY A 482 -39.24 -29.80 -0.82
CA GLY A 482 -38.64 -28.81 0.09
C GLY A 482 -37.75 -29.41 1.19
N GLY A 483 -37.57 -30.73 1.23
CA GLY A 483 -36.67 -31.36 2.21
C GLY A 483 -35.19 -31.07 1.96
N MET A 484 -34.34 -31.50 2.91
CA MET A 484 -32.89 -31.28 2.87
C MET A 484 -32.25 -31.56 1.49
N PRO A 485 -31.33 -30.71 1.04
CA PRO A 485 -30.60 -30.90 -0.22
C PRO A 485 -29.90 -32.27 -0.24
N VAL A 486 -29.99 -32.93 -1.39
CA VAL A 486 -29.30 -34.20 -1.61
C VAL A 486 -27.97 -33.88 -2.28
N CYS A 487 -26.90 -33.96 -1.50
CA CYS A 487 -25.55 -33.80 -2.01
C CYS A 487 -24.99 -35.14 -2.51
N SER A 488 -24.33 -35.10 -3.66
CA SER A 488 -23.49 -36.21 -4.14
C SER A 488 -22.18 -36.28 -3.35
N GLU A 489 -21.37 -37.30 -3.65
CA GLU A 489 -20.05 -37.58 -3.04
C GLU A 489 -19.22 -36.32 -2.72
N ALA A 490 -18.79 -36.22 -1.45
CA ALA A 490 -17.88 -35.19 -0.99
C ALA A 490 -16.51 -35.36 -1.65
N LYS A 491 -15.88 -34.25 -2.03
CA LYS A 491 -14.59 -34.24 -2.73
C LYS A 491 -13.56 -33.46 -1.93
N ASN A 492 -12.30 -33.85 -2.06
CA ASN A 492 -11.18 -33.04 -1.61
C ASN A 492 -11.08 -31.77 -2.49
N ILE A 493 -11.00 -30.61 -1.86
CA ILE A 493 -10.86 -29.28 -2.48
C ILE A 493 -9.66 -28.59 -1.83
N LEU A 494 -8.88 -27.89 -2.64
CA LEU A 494 -7.80 -27.03 -2.16
C LEU A 494 -8.40 -25.69 -1.72
N ARG A 495 -8.20 -25.32 -0.45
CA ARG A 495 -8.64 -24.02 0.09
C ARG A 495 -7.45 -23.29 0.70
N PRO A 496 -6.99 -22.17 0.12
CA PRO A 496 -5.98 -21.36 0.77
C PRO A 496 -6.59 -20.60 1.96
N TYR A 497 -5.80 -20.45 3.02
CA TYR A 497 -6.19 -19.89 4.30
C TYR A 497 -5.17 -18.83 4.72
N ALA A 498 -5.65 -17.65 5.10
CA ALA A 498 -4.79 -16.55 5.50
C ALA A 498 -4.50 -16.59 7.00
N HIS A 499 -3.22 -16.38 7.33
CA HIS A 499 -2.75 -16.13 8.69
C HIS A 499 -2.46 -14.64 8.88
N PHE A 500 -2.84 -14.09 10.03
CA PHE A 500 -2.85 -12.64 10.30
C PHE A 500 -1.89 -12.23 11.42
N THR A 501 -1.44 -10.98 11.35
CA THR A 501 -0.75 -10.26 12.42
C THR A 501 -1.46 -8.94 12.72
N GLN A 502 -1.44 -8.50 13.97
CA GLN A 502 -1.85 -7.13 14.38
C GLN A 502 -0.76 -6.10 14.06
N TYR A 503 0.46 -6.54 13.79
CA TYR A 503 1.58 -5.67 13.44
C TYR A 503 1.61 -5.39 11.93
N GLY A 504 0.63 -4.62 11.47
CA GLY A 504 0.58 -4.08 10.13
C GLY A 504 -0.56 -3.08 9.96
N ASP A 505 -0.73 -2.62 8.72
CA ASP A 505 -1.66 -1.54 8.36
C ASP A 505 -2.83 -2.01 7.47
N GLU A 506 -3.17 -3.30 7.56
CA GLU A 506 -4.08 -4.08 6.69
C GLU A 506 -3.42 -4.65 5.43
N THR A 507 -2.41 -3.98 4.85
CA THR A 507 -1.75 -4.44 3.63
C THR A 507 -0.29 -4.84 3.88
N VAL A 508 0.47 -4.03 4.61
CA VAL A 508 1.91 -4.18 4.81
C VAL A 508 2.18 -4.54 6.26
N THR A 509 2.87 -5.66 6.47
CA THR A 509 3.33 -6.04 7.81
C THR A 509 4.42 -5.08 8.28
N ALA A 510 4.44 -4.75 9.57
CA ALA A 510 5.47 -3.91 10.19
C ALA A 510 6.89 -4.46 9.96
N LEU A 511 7.06 -5.79 9.87
CA LEU A 511 8.35 -6.42 9.55
C LEU A 511 8.93 -5.93 8.22
N SER A 512 8.08 -5.68 7.22
CA SER A 512 8.49 -5.13 5.93
C SER A 512 8.64 -3.62 6.00
N ALA A 513 7.65 -2.94 6.58
CA ALA A 513 7.62 -1.49 6.61
C ALA A 513 8.71 -0.85 7.48
N GLU A 514 9.23 -1.55 8.49
CA GLU A 514 10.27 -1.00 9.38
C GLU A 514 11.71 -1.27 8.90
N ASP A 515 11.91 -2.01 7.80
CA ASP A 515 13.23 -2.40 7.29
C ASP A 515 13.85 -1.34 6.38
N VAL A 516 14.04 -0.14 6.93
CA VAL A 516 14.82 0.93 6.30
C VAL A 516 15.65 1.68 7.35
N PRO A 517 16.90 2.08 7.03
CA PRO A 517 17.68 2.96 7.89
C PRO A 517 17.07 4.37 7.95
N GLY A 518 16.82 4.90 9.14
CA GLY A 518 16.24 6.24 9.31
C GLY A 518 15.59 6.45 10.67
N GLU A 519 14.90 7.58 10.82
CA GLU A 519 14.03 7.83 11.96
C GLU A 519 12.70 7.09 11.81
N LYS A 520 12.44 6.15 12.71
CA LYS A 520 11.23 5.32 12.67
C LYS A 520 10.14 5.83 13.61
N TYR A 521 8.92 5.76 13.12
CA TYR A 521 7.71 6.19 13.79
C TYR A 521 6.61 5.17 13.54
N TYR A 522 5.96 4.68 14.59
CA TYR A 522 4.83 3.77 14.50
C TYR A 522 3.54 4.56 14.68
N PHE A 523 2.61 4.43 13.73
CA PHE A 523 1.27 4.98 13.79
C PHE A 523 0.28 3.89 14.19
N ASP A 524 -0.39 4.08 15.31
CA ASP A 524 -1.35 3.14 15.88
C ASP A 524 -2.75 3.36 15.30
N PHE A 525 -3.11 2.55 14.30
CA PHE A 525 -4.44 2.57 13.70
C PHE A 525 -5.52 2.03 14.63
N GLU A 526 -5.19 1.11 15.54
CA GLU A 526 -6.18 0.54 16.47
C GLU A 526 -6.72 1.65 17.38
N ASP A 527 -5.81 2.41 18.00
CA ASP A 527 -6.18 3.52 18.88
C ASP A 527 -6.78 4.70 18.10
N TYR A 528 -6.21 5.04 16.94
CA TYR A 528 -6.71 6.13 16.11
C TYR A 528 -8.16 5.90 15.63
N ASN A 529 -8.46 4.73 15.08
CA ASN A 529 -9.79 4.43 14.53
C ASN A 529 -10.88 4.38 15.60
N LEU A 530 -10.56 4.03 16.86
CA LEU A 530 -11.50 4.10 17.98
C LEU A 530 -11.90 5.53 18.37
N HIS A 531 -11.08 6.52 18.01
CA HIS A 531 -11.27 7.92 18.39
C HIS A 531 -11.79 8.80 17.25
N LEU A 532 -12.16 8.21 16.11
CA LEU A 532 -12.78 8.93 15.00
C LEU A 532 -14.17 9.49 15.38
N ILE A 533 -14.46 10.70 14.89
CA ILE A 533 -15.77 11.35 15.11
C ILE A 533 -16.91 10.53 14.49
N ASN A 534 -16.65 9.94 13.32
CA ASN A 534 -17.56 8.99 12.70
C ASN A 534 -17.10 7.57 13.09
N PRO A 535 -17.84 6.86 13.96
CA PRO A 535 -17.45 5.52 14.42
C PRO A 535 -17.49 4.45 13.30
N PHE A 536 -18.13 4.77 12.16
CA PHE A 536 -18.20 3.92 10.98
C PHE A 536 -17.09 4.21 9.95
N ALA A 537 -16.29 5.25 10.17
CA ALA A 537 -15.11 5.50 9.37
C ALA A 537 -13.95 4.65 9.90
N SER A 538 -13.11 4.19 9.00
CA SER A 538 -11.87 3.51 9.34
C SER A 538 -10.79 3.94 8.36
N ASN A 539 -9.65 4.38 8.88
CA ASN A 539 -8.46 4.55 8.09
C ASN A 539 -7.66 3.25 8.09
N GLN A 540 -7.09 2.93 6.93
CA GLN A 540 -6.31 1.74 6.62
C GLN A 540 -5.18 2.13 5.67
N HIS A 541 -4.38 1.17 5.21
CA HIS A 541 -3.28 1.41 4.27
C HIS A 541 -3.65 2.34 3.10
N ALA A 542 -4.77 2.08 2.40
CA ALA A 542 -5.16 2.83 1.21
C ALA A 542 -5.36 4.35 1.45
N ASN A 543 -5.80 4.76 2.64
CA ASN A 543 -6.05 6.16 3.02
C ASN A 543 -5.23 6.57 4.25
N PHE A 544 -4.03 6.01 4.41
CA PHE A 544 -3.11 6.29 5.53
C PHE A 544 -2.75 7.78 5.61
N THR A 545 -2.48 8.40 4.45
CA THR A 545 -2.17 9.83 4.31
C THR A 545 -3.36 10.75 4.56
N GLU A 546 -4.59 10.23 4.61
CA GLU A 546 -5.79 11.05 4.92
C GLU A 546 -5.96 11.32 6.41
N THR A 547 -5.15 10.71 7.26
CA THR A 547 -5.18 11.01 8.70
C THR A 547 -4.58 12.39 8.97
N GLU A 548 -5.27 13.20 9.78
CA GLU A 548 -4.80 14.56 10.13
C GLU A 548 -3.44 14.53 10.84
N GLN A 549 -3.16 13.46 11.58
CA GLN A 549 -1.93 13.23 12.32
C GLN A 549 -0.75 12.94 11.37
N VAL A 550 -0.93 12.11 10.34
CA VAL A 550 0.12 11.90 9.33
C VAL A 550 0.37 13.17 8.53
N GLN A 551 -0.68 13.91 8.16
CA GLN A 551 -0.54 15.23 7.51
C GLN A 551 0.24 16.20 8.40
N SER A 552 -0.10 16.28 9.69
CA SER A 552 0.62 17.10 10.67
C SER A 552 2.08 16.66 10.81
N PHE A 553 2.36 15.35 10.74
CA PHE A 553 3.71 14.81 10.78
C PHE A 553 4.52 15.26 9.58
N VAL A 554 4.00 15.08 8.38
CA VAL A 554 4.66 15.49 7.13
C VAL A 554 4.88 17.01 7.14
N LYS A 555 3.89 17.80 7.55
CA LYS A 555 4.03 19.25 7.74
C LYS A 555 5.15 19.60 8.73
N ASN A 556 5.26 18.89 9.85
CA ASN A 556 6.33 19.10 10.82
C ASN A 556 7.70 18.78 10.22
N VAL A 557 7.83 17.71 9.44
CA VAL A 557 9.07 17.34 8.74
C VAL A 557 9.47 18.41 7.71
N ILE A 558 8.53 18.90 6.91
CA ILE A 558 8.76 19.96 5.91
C ILE A 558 9.22 21.25 6.59
N THR A 559 8.55 21.65 7.67
CA THR A 559 8.81 22.92 8.38
C THR A 559 9.96 22.84 9.40
N GLY A 560 10.49 21.65 9.66
CA GLY A 560 11.53 21.43 10.70
C GLY A 560 11.03 21.66 12.12
N THR A 561 9.73 21.45 12.39
CA THR A 561 9.13 21.58 13.72
C THR A 561 9.02 20.21 14.41
N SER A 562 8.90 20.20 15.74
CA SER A 562 8.92 18.98 16.57
C SER A 562 7.70 18.86 17.49
N THR A 563 6.54 19.35 17.02
CA THR A 563 5.29 19.26 17.79
C THR A 563 4.93 17.78 17.99
N PRO A 564 4.65 17.33 19.22
CA PRO A 564 4.16 15.97 19.45
C PRO A 564 2.85 15.73 18.71
N ILE A 565 2.69 14.52 18.16
CA ILE A 565 1.51 14.10 17.42
C ILE A 565 0.94 12.87 18.11
N GLU A 566 -0.38 12.86 18.31
CA GLU A 566 -1.09 11.73 18.90
C GLU A 566 -1.01 10.48 18.01
N TYR A 567 -1.18 9.30 18.61
CA TYR A 567 -1.10 7.98 17.96
C TYR A 567 0.25 7.61 17.35
N PHE A 568 1.26 8.49 17.45
CA PHE A 568 2.63 8.24 17.05
C PHE A 568 3.50 7.79 18.22
N SER A 569 4.36 6.79 17.97
CA SER A 569 5.37 6.33 18.94
C SER A 569 6.71 6.02 18.26
N ARG A 570 7.81 6.13 18.99
CA ARG A 570 9.16 5.77 18.49
C ARG A 570 9.52 4.31 18.72
N ASN A 571 8.73 3.59 19.52
CA ASN A 571 8.89 2.18 19.80
C ASN A 571 7.65 1.46 19.32
N LYS A 572 7.81 0.25 18.77
CA LYS A 572 6.70 -0.60 18.36
C LYS A 572 5.70 -0.77 19.52
N PRO A 573 4.42 -0.43 19.35
CA PRO A 573 3.42 -0.56 20.41
C PRO A 573 3.15 -2.04 20.72
N ASN A 574 2.53 -2.30 21.87
CA ASN A 574 2.06 -3.64 22.22
C ASN A 574 0.54 -3.64 22.25
N PHE A 575 -0.07 -4.55 21.51
CA PHE A 575 -1.52 -4.70 21.46
C PHE A 575 -2.01 -5.70 22.51
N THR A 576 -3.16 -5.42 23.11
CA THR A 576 -3.79 -6.31 24.10
C THR A 576 -5.12 -6.87 23.63
N THR A 577 -5.64 -6.34 22.52
CA THR A 577 -6.90 -6.76 21.94
C THR A 577 -6.73 -8.13 21.29
N GLU A 578 -7.72 -8.99 21.52
CA GLU A 578 -7.86 -10.23 20.77
C GLU A 578 -8.94 -10.03 19.72
N TYR A 579 -8.74 -10.59 18.54
CA TYR A 579 -9.72 -10.58 17.46
C TYR A 579 -10.26 -11.98 17.22
N GLU A 580 -11.55 -12.08 16.96
CA GLU A 580 -12.12 -13.26 16.32
C GLU A 580 -11.96 -13.13 14.82
N ILE A 581 -11.52 -14.22 14.19
CA ILE A 581 -11.47 -14.36 12.74
C ILE A 581 -12.49 -15.42 12.36
N THR A 582 -13.60 -14.98 11.76
CA THR A 582 -14.59 -15.87 11.16
C THR A 582 -14.29 -15.98 9.67
N SER A 583 -13.91 -17.17 9.20
CA SER A 583 -13.68 -17.44 7.78
C SER A 583 -14.68 -18.45 7.24
N ILE A 584 -15.26 -18.16 6.07
CA ILE A 584 -16.23 -19.04 5.43
C ILE A 584 -15.96 -19.21 3.93
N ASP A 585 -15.99 -20.44 3.46
CA ASP A 585 -15.84 -20.78 2.05
C ASP A 585 -17.13 -20.53 1.26
N SER A 586 -16.98 -20.07 0.00
CA SER A 586 -18.10 -19.96 -0.94
C SER A 586 -18.78 -21.33 -1.15
N PRO A 587 -20.12 -21.40 -1.29
CA PRO A 587 -21.02 -20.32 -1.73
C PRO A 587 -21.88 -19.72 -0.60
N VAL A 588 -21.29 -19.41 0.54
CA VAL A 588 -21.99 -18.75 1.66
C VAL A 588 -21.44 -17.34 1.88
N ARG A 589 -22.34 -16.39 2.15
CA ARG A 589 -22.02 -15.03 2.61
C ARG A 589 -22.18 -14.94 4.13
N VAL A 590 -21.34 -14.15 4.77
CA VAL A 590 -21.37 -13.92 6.23
C VAL A 590 -21.62 -12.45 6.56
N LEU A 591 -22.31 -12.21 7.67
CA LEU A 591 -22.58 -10.90 8.27
C LEU A 591 -22.49 -11.04 9.80
N GLU A 592 -21.73 -10.18 10.46
CA GLU A 592 -21.69 -10.07 11.91
C GLU A 592 -22.34 -8.75 12.35
N GLU A 593 -23.17 -8.81 13.39
CA GLU A 593 -23.90 -7.67 13.96
C GLU A 593 -23.64 -7.58 15.47
N ASP A 594 -23.24 -6.42 15.97
CA ASP A 594 -23.00 -6.19 17.40
C ASP A 594 -24.28 -5.81 18.17
N SER A 595 -24.18 -5.65 19.48
CA SER A 595 -25.32 -5.29 20.34
C SER A 595 -25.91 -3.89 20.09
N GLU A 596 -25.18 -3.02 19.38
CA GLU A 596 -25.61 -1.67 19.01
C GLU A 596 -26.28 -1.63 17.63
N GLY A 597 -26.24 -2.76 16.90
CA GLY A 597 -26.78 -2.91 15.56
C GLY A 597 -25.80 -2.54 14.45
N ASN A 598 -24.52 -2.35 14.77
CA ASN A 598 -23.48 -2.10 13.78
C ASN A 598 -23.14 -3.41 13.07
N GLN A 599 -22.97 -3.36 11.74
CA GLN A 599 -22.77 -4.55 10.92
C GLN A 599 -21.40 -4.58 10.20
N THR A 600 -20.78 -5.76 10.16
CA THR A 600 -19.59 -6.02 9.35
C THR A 600 -19.78 -7.26 8.49
N GLY A 601 -19.50 -7.12 7.19
CA GLY A 601 -19.66 -8.16 6.18
C GLY A 601 -20.24 -7.63 4.89
N VAL A 602 -20.78 -8.50 4.04
CA VAL A 602 -21.41 -8.07 2.79
C VAL A 602 -22.91 -8.09 2.98
N ILE A 603 -23.64 -7.13 2.43
CA ILE A 603 -25.10 -7.16 2.25
C ILE A 603 -25.45 -7.04 0.77
N VAL A 604 -26.68 -7.41 0.39
CA VAL A 604 -27.18 -7.22 -0.98
C VAL A 604 -28.19 -6.07 -0.99
N LYS A 605 -27.86 -4.98 -1.67
CA LYS A 605 -28.71 -3.79 -1.83
C LYS A 605 -28.93 -3.52 -3.31
N ASP A 606 -30.19 -3.44 -3.73
CA ASP A 606 -30.59 -3.23 -5.14
C ASP A 606 -29.93 -4.23 -6.12
N GLY A 607 -29.73 -5.47 -5.68
CA GLY A 607 -29.08 -6.53 -6.46
C GLY A 607 -27.55 -6.42 -6.54
N LYS A 608 -26.93 -5.50 -5.80
CA LYS A 608 -25.47 -5.33 -5.71
C LYS A 608 -24.97 -5.72 -4.34
N LYS A 609 -23.81 -6.39 -4.29
CA LYS A 609 -23.08 -6.65 -3.05
C LYS A 609 -22.47 -5.34 -2.54
N VAL A 610 -22.67 -5.05 -1.26
CA VAL A 610 -22.14 -3.85 -0.57
C VAL A 610 -21.41 -4.34 0.68
N ILE A 611 -20.15 -3.96 0.82
CA ILE A 611 -19.36 -4.26 2.02
C ILE A 611 -19.71 -3.22 3.09
N LEU A 612 -19.99 -3.69 4.32
CA LEU A 612 -20.17 -2.92 5.54
C LEU A 612 -19.03 -3.25 6.51
N GLN A 613 -18.53 -2.23 7.21
CA GLN A 613 -17.53 -2.33 8.27
C GLN A 613 -17.88 -1.32 9.37
N GLU A 614 -19.08 -1.43 9.92
CA GLU A 614 -19.61 -0.47 10.89
C GLU A 614 -19.17 -0.80 12.32
N ILE A 615 -18.80 -2.06 12.61
CA ILE A 615 -18.25 -2.42 13.91
C ILE A 615 -16.84 -1.80 14.04
N PRO A 616 -16.55 -1.04 15.11
CA PRO A 616 -15.24 -0.40 15.29
C PRO A 616 -14.08 -1.41 15.22
N ASN A 617 -13.02 -1.03 14.50
CA ASN A 617 -11.83 -1.87 14.24
C ASN A 617 -12.11 -3.23 13.60
N SER A 618 -13.25 -3.40 12.93
CA SER A 618 -13.55 -4.62 12.18
C SER A 618 -13.04 -4.57 10.74
N GLN A 619 -12.73 -5.74 10.17
CA GLN A 619 -12.27 -5.89 8.79
C GLN A 619 -13.08 -6.97 8.05
N TYR A 620 -13.37 -6.70 6.78
CA TYR A 620 -13.92 -7.68 5.84
C TYR A 620 -13.10 -7.74 4.56
N PHE A 621 -12.78 -8.94 4.07
CA PHE A 621 -12.25 -9.13 2.73
C PHE A 621 -12.47 -10.56 2.21
N GLU A 622 -12.19 -10.77 0.92
CA GLU A 622 -12.33 -12.09 0.27
C GLU A 622 -10.99 -12.56 -0.31
N PHE A 623 -10.51 -13.74 0.10
CA PHE A 623 -9.30 -14.38 -0.39
C PHE A 623 -9.59 -15.73 -1.03
N ALA A 624 -9.39 -15.81 -2.35
CA ALA A 624 -9.49 -17.04 -3.15
C ALA A 624 -10.81 -17.82 -2.94
N GLY A 625 -11.92 -17.08 -2.85
CA GLY A 625 -13.26 -17.61 -2.60
C GLY A 625 -13.65 -17.78 -1.13
N THR A 626 -12.72 -17.53 -0.19
CA THR A 626 -12.96 -17.54 1.26
C THR A 626 -13.22 -16.11 1.74
N LYS A 627 -14.21 -15.92 2.59
CA LYS A 627 -14.58 -14.62 3.15
C LYS A 627 -14.08 -14.54 4.58
N TYR A 628 -13.45 -13.44 4.97
CA TYR A 628 -12.92 -13.22 6.30
C TYR A 628 -13.64 -12.06 6.97
N LEU A 629 -14.11 -12.28 8.19
CA LEU A 629 -14.53 -11.25 9.14
C LEU A 629 -13.57 -11.26 10.31
N ILE A 630 -13.00 -10.10 10.60
CA ILE A 630 -12.10 -9.92 11.75
C ILE A 630 -12.72 -8.88 12.65
N VAL A 631 -13.08 -9.28 13.87
CA VAL A 631 -13.87 -8.45 14.80
C VAL A 631 -13.28 -8.53 16.21
N PRO A 632 -13.20 -7.41 16.96
CA PRO A 632 -12.73 -7.46 18.35
C PRO A 632 -13.51 -8.47 19.20
N LYS A 633 -12.81 -9.42 19.81
CA LYS A 633 -13.44 -10.57 20.50
C LYS A 633 -14.18 -10.20 21.79
N ASN A 634 -13.91 -9.02 22.34
CA ASN A 634 -14.53 -8.50 23.56
C ASN A 634 -15.97 -7.99 23.35
N ILE A 635 -16.45 -7.92 22.10
CA ILE A 635 -17.83 -7.52 21.82
C ILE A 635 -18.74 -8.76 21.71
N ASP A 636 -19.95 -8.62 22.23
CA ASP A 636 -21.03 -9.57 21.97
C ASP A 636 -21.56 -9.32 20.55
N ALA A 637 -21.67 -10.38 19.76
CA ALA A 637 -22.07 -10.26 18.36
C ALA A 637 -22.85 -11.49 17.88
N LYS A 638 -23.71 -11.28 16.88
CA LYS A 638 -24.43 -12.32 16.17
C LYS A 638 -23.84 -12.48 14.77
N VAL A 639 -23.42 -13.70 14.46
CA VAL A 639 -22.98 -14.07 13.11
C VAL A 639 -24.15 -14.72 12.37
N THR A 640 -24.44 -14.22 11.18
CA THR A 640 -25.48 -14.74 10.28
C THR A 640 -24.85 -15.17 8.94
N LEU A 641 -25.14 -16.39 8.54
CA LEU A 641 -24.72 -17.01 7.30
C LEU A 641 -25.90 -17.00 6.32
N TYR A 642 -25.64 -16.62 5.07
CA TYR A 642 -26.62 -16.60 3.99
C TYR A 642 -26.10 -17.44 2.84
N GLY A 643 -26.84 -18.48 2.46
CA GLY A 643 -26.50 -19.30 1.31
C GLY A 643 -26.74 -18.56 0.00
N GLU A 644 -25.79 -18.63 -0.93
CA GLU A 644 -25.90 -18.01 -2.26
C GLU A 644 -26.11 -19.04 -3.38
N ASP A 645 -25.71 -20.30 -3.16
CA ASP A 645 -25.93 -21.42 -4.08
C ASP A 645 -26.05 -22.76 -3.32
N TYR A 646 -26.34 -23.83 -4.06
CA TYR A 646 -26.24 -25.20 -3.58
C TYR A 646 -24.78 -25.67 -3.53
N GLY A 647 -24.34 -26.21 -2.39
CA GLY A 647 -22.99 -26.74 -2.27
C GLY A 647 -22.59 -27.10 -0.85
N GLY A 648 -21.34 -27.54 -0.68
CA GLY A 648 -20.68 -27.62 0.61
C GLY A 648 -20.00 -26.30 0.97
N TYR A 649 -19.89 -26.02 2.26
CA TYR A 649 -19.07 -24.94 2.80
C TYR A 649 -18.34 -25.39 4.06
N THR A 650 -17.26 -24.68 4.37
CA THR A 650 -16.51 -24.81 5.60
C THR A 650 -16.53 -23.48 6.35
N LEU A 651 -16.84 -23.53 7.64
CA LEU A 651 -16.79 -22.39 8.55
C LEU A 651 -15.67 -22.65 9.57
N THR A 652 -14.68 -21.76 9.61
CA THR A 652 -13.59 -21.80 10.59
C THR A 652 -13.69 -20.55 11.46
N ILE A 653 -13.62 -20.73 12.78
CA ILE A 653 -13.53 -19.65 13.77
C ILE A 653 -12.16 -19.75 14.42
N ALA A 654 -11.39 -18.67 14.36
CA ALA A 654 -10.07 -18.56 15.00
C ALA A 654 -10.01 -17.33 15.91
N THR A 655 -9.05 -17.31 16.83
CA THR A 655 -8.69 -16.13 17.62
C THR A 655 -7.29 -15.67 17.19
N LEU A 656 -7.15 -14.40 16.79
CA LEU A 656 -5.86 -13.71 16.80
C LEU A 656 -5.62 -13.20 18.22
N THR A 657 -4.68 -13.83 18.91
CA THR A 657 -4.39 -13.57 20.32
C THR A 657 -3.57 -12.29 20.49
N LYS A 658 -3.51 -11.78 21.72
CA LYS A 658 -2.63 -10.67 22.11
C LYS A 658 -1.13 -10.94 21.88
N ASP A 659 -0.74 -12.21 21.80
CA ASP A 659 0.64 -12.63 21.56
C ASP A 659 0.93 -12.75 20.05
N ASP A 660 -0.01 -12.32 19.20
CA ASP A 660 0.04 -12.31 17.74
C ASP A 660 0.01 -13.70 17.07
N ASP A 661 -0.46 -14.71 17.83
CA ASP A 661 -0.74 -16.05 17.34
C ASP A 661 -2.20 -16.18 16.89
N GLN A 662 -2.41 -16.76 15.72
CA GLN A 662 -3.74 -17.15 15.22
C GLN A 662 -4.03 -18.61 15.58
N VAL A 663 -5.07 -18.83 16.37
CA VAL A 663 -5.44 -20.16 16.89
C VAL A 663 -6.85 -20.52 16.48
N VAL A 664 -7.01 -21.61 15.74
CA VAL A 664 -8.33 -22.16 15.38
C VAL A 664 -9.05 -22.66 16.64
N VAL A 665 -10.27 -22.17 16.85
CA VAL A 665 -11.13 -22.48 18.01
C VAL A 665 -12.18 -23.53 17.63
N SER A 666 -12.74 -23.44 16.43
CA SER A 666 -13.77 -24.36 15.94
C SER A 666 -13.75 -24.42 14.42
N GLU A 667 -14.11 -25.58 13.87
CA GLU A 667 -14.17 -25.80 12.42
C GLU A 667 -15.34 -26.73 12.06
N LEU A 668 -16.30 -26.18 11.30
CA LEU A 668 -17.40 -26.93 10.69
C LEU A 668 -17.04 -27.24 9.25
N VAL A 669 -16.75 -28.50 8.96
CA VAL A 669 -16.36 -28.96 7.61
C VAL A 669 -17.54 -29.64 6.91
N ASN A 670 -17.64 -29.46 5.59
CA ASN A 670 -18.64 -30.12 4.74
C ASN A 670 -20.10 -29.85 5.15
N ALA A 671 -20.39 -28.68 5.71
CA ALA A 671 -21.77 -28.26 5.91
C ALA A 671 -22.43 -27.98 4.57
N VAL A 672 -23.75 -28.14 4.48
CA VAL A 672 -24.47 -28.00 3.22
C VAL A 672 -25.23 -26.67 3.20
N THR A 673 -25.22 -26.01 2.05
CA THR A 673 -25.96 -24.77 1.81
C THR A 673 -26.95 -24.90 0.64
N THR A 674 -27.97 -24.04 0.67
CA THR A 674 -28.92 -23.79 -0.42
C THR A 674 -28.97 -22.27 -0.69
N PRO A 675 -29.50 -21.81 -1.83
CA PRO A 675 -29.66 -20.37 -2.10
C PRO A 675 -30.58 -19.61 -1.13
N ASN A 676 -31.33 -20.33 -0.27
CA ASN A 676 -32.24 -19.74 0.70
C ASN A 676 -31.76 -19.90 2.15
N LEU A 677 -30.64 -20.60 2.37
CA LEU A 677 -30.18 -20.91 3.72
C LEU A 677 -29.94 -19.63 4.52
N VAL A 678 -30.44 -19.64 5.76
CA VAL A 678 -30.10 -18.68 6.81
C VAL A 678 -29.67 -19.46 8.05
N ALA A 679 -28.39 -19.35 8.41
CA ALA A 679 -27.89 -19.92 9.66
C ALA A 679 -27.36 -18.84 10.59
N SER A 680 -27.42 -19.03 11.90
CA SER A 680 -26.85 -18.05 12.84
C SER A 680 -26.40 -18.64 14.17
N PHE A 681 -25.39 -17.98 14.75
CA PHE A 681 -24.92 -18.20 16.11
C PHE A 681 -24.52 -16.85 16.73
N SER A 682 -24.24 -16.82 18.03
CA SER A 682 -23.82 -15.61 18.72
C SER A 682 -22.64 -15.88 19.64
N ARG A 683 -21.76 -14.88 19.77
CA ARG A 683 -20.74 -14.79 20.80
C ARG A 683 -21.29 -13.90 21.91
N ILE A 684 -21.43 -14.45 23.12
CA ILE A 684 -21.94 -13.73 24.30
C ILE A 684 -21.00 -13.98 25.47
N GLY A 685 -20.40 -12.93 26.01
CA GLY A 685 -19.43 -13.02 27.11
C GLY A 685 -18.22 -13.91 26.78
N GLY A 686 -17.83 -13.95 25.50
CA GLY A 686 -16.73 -14.78 25.00
C GLY A 686 -17.07 -16.26 24.78
N ALA A 687 -18.33 -16.67 24.97
CA ALA A 687 -18.79 -18.04 24.69
C ALA A 687 -19.69 -18.06 23.44
N TYR A 688 -19.59 -19.12 22.65
CA TYR A 688 -20.41 -19.30 21.45
C TYR A 688 -21.70 -20.06 21.75
N THR A 689 -22.81 -19.62 21.15
CA THR A 689 -24.03 -20.41 21.08
C THR A 689 -23.92 -21.50 20.03
N GLN A 690 -24.89 -22.41 20.03
CA GLN A 690 -25.08 -23.38 18.95
C GLN A 690 -25.45 -22.67 17.63
N LEU A 691 -25.12 -23.31 16.51
CA LEU A 691 -25.50 -22.90 15.16
C LEU A 691 -26.92 -23.36 14.87
N LYS A 692 -27.82 -22.40 14.66
CA LYS A 692 -29.21 -22.66 14.25
C LYS A 692 -29.32 -22.50 12.75
N THR A 693 -29.86 -23.50 12.06
CA THR A 693 -29.93 -23.51 10.58
C THR A 693 -31.37 -23.63 10.12
N ASP A 694 -31.79 -22.65 9.32
CA ASP A 694 -32.94 -22.69 8.42
C ASP A 694 -32.39 -22.94 7.00
N ILE A 695 -32.54 -24.16 6.48
CA ILE A 695 -31.92 -24.61 5.23
C ILE A 695 -32.75 -24.28 4.00
N ASP A 696 -34.06 -24.04 4.15
CA ASP A 696 -34.98 -23.80 3.02
C ASP A 696 -35.52 -22.35 2.95
N GLY A 697 -35.26 -21.56 4.00
CA GLY A 697 -35.59 -20.15 4.12
C GLY A 697 -37.05 -19.89 4.47
N ASP A 698 -37.76 -20.86 5.07
CA ASP A 698 -39.17 -20.72 5.45
C ASP A 698 -39.40 -19.97 6.77
N GLY A 699 -38.32 -19.71 7.51
CA GLY A 699 -38.30 -19.00 8.79
C GLY A 699 -38.43 -19.90 10.02
N GLU A 700 -38.55 -21.22 9.86
CA GLU A 700 -38.44 -22.22 10.93
C GLU A 700 -37.01 -22.80 10.98
N ILE A 701 -36.55 -23.17 12.18
CA ILE A 701 -35.22 -23.80 12.33
C ILE A 701 -35.36 -25.29 12.05
N ASP A 702 -34.65 -25.79 11.05
CA ASP A 702 -34.66 -27.21 10.68
C ASP A 702 -33.83 -28.08 11.63
N PHE A 703 -32.66 -27.57 12.03
CA PHE A 703 -31.75 -28.27 12.93
C PHE A 703 -30.77 -27.32 13.63
N VAL A 704 -30.21 -27.82 14.73
CA VAL A 704 -29.23 -27.12 15.55
C VAL A 704 -27.97 -27.98 15.66
N THR A 705 -26.80 -27.37 15.50
CA THR A 705 -25.50 -28.06 15.68
C THR A 705 -24.58 -27.29 16.62
N THR A 706 -23.56 -27.96 17.13
CA THR A 706 -22.35 -27.28 17.61
C THR A 706 -21.64 -26.61 16.43
N LEU A 707 -20.69 -25.71 16.73
CA LEU A 707 -19.84 -25.10 15.70
C LEU A 707 -18.83 -26.09 15.09
N ASP A 708 -18.71 -27.30 15.63
CA ASP A 708 -17.94 -28.40 15.05
C ASP A 708 -18.84 -29.40 14.28
N GLY A 709 -20.14 -29.09 14.14
CA GLY A 709 -21.08 -29.87 13.33
C GLY A 709 -21.76 -31.04 14.04
N GLU A 710 -21.63 -31.16 15.37
CA GLU A 710 -22.37 -32.19 16.12
C GLU A 710 -23.85 -31.77 16.24
N LEU A 711 -24.75 -32.62 15.75
CA LEU A 711 -26.20 -32.41 15.91
C LEU A 711 -26.53 -32.32 17.39
N VAL A 712 -27.13 -31.19 17.77
CA VAL A 712 -27.74 -31.02 19.08
C VAL A 712 -29.16 -31.52 18.92
N GLU A 713 -29.45 -32.70 19.46
CA GLU A 713 -30.84 -33.07 19.65
C GLU A 713 -31.46 -31.96 20.50
N GLU A 714 -32.42 -31.24 19.92
CA GLU A 714 -33.35 -30.48 20.74
C GLU A 714 -33.98 -31.50 21.66
N THR A 715 -33.49 -31.57 22.90
CA THR A 715 -34.39 -31.89 23.97
C THR A 715 -35.41 -30.76 23.90
N GLU A 716 -36.53 -30.99 23.22
CA GLU A 716 -37.78 -30.46 23.72
C GLU A 716 -37.69 -30.76 25.22
N ASP A 717 -37.40 -29.74 26.03
CA ASP A 717 -37.55 -29.88 27.47
C ASP A 717 -39.01 -30.27 27.59
N GLU A 718 -39.30 -31.58 27.77
CA GLU A 718 -40.66 -32.08 27.78
C GLU A 718 -41.34 -31.25 28.85
N VAL A 719 -42.20 -30.31 28.43
CA VAL A 719 -42.70 -29.32 29.37
C VAL A 719 -43.62 -30.08 30.31
N THR A 720 -43.10 -30.40 31.48
CA THR A 720 -43.82 -31.15 32.49
C THR A 720 -44.47 -30.20 33.47
N PHE A 721 -45.40 -30.74 34.27
CA PHE A 721 -45.94 -29.99 35.40
C PHE A 721 -44.87 -29.64 36.45
N ASP A 722 -43.73 -30.34 36.47
CA ASP A 722 -42.60 -30.03 37.35
C ASP A 722 -41.76 -28.87 36.81
N THR A 723 -41.56 -28.80 35.49
CA THR A 723 -40.92 -27.66 34.80
C THR A 723 -41.70 -26.38 35.09
N LEU A 724 -43.01 -26.38 34.81
CA LEU A 724 -43.89 -25.23 35.06
C LEU A 724 -43.93 -24.81 36.55
N ARG A 725 -43.77 -25.78 37.47
CA ARG A 725 -43.69 -25.51 38.92
C ARG A 725 -42.36 -24.87 39.30
N SER A 726 -41.27 -25.26 38.66
CA SER A 726 -39.94 -24.67 38.85
C SER A 726 -39.95 -23.20 38.43
N ASP A 727 -40.48 -22.92 37.24
CA ASP A 727 -40.55 -21.56 36.69
C ASP A 727 -41.40 -20.65 37.57
N ILE A 728 -42.54 -21.13 38.08
CA ILE A 728 -43.36 -20.32 39.00
C ILE A 728 -42.63 -19.98 40.30
N LYS A 729 -41.72 -20.85 40.76
CA LYS A 729 -40.96 -20.64 42.00
C LYS A 729 -39.74 -19.74 41.81
N SER A 730 -39.22 -19.61 40.60
CA SER A 730 -38.14 -18.67 40.29
C SER A 730 -38.64 -17.22 40.19
N LEU A 731 -39.95 -17.01 39.97
CA LEU A 731 -40.56 -15.68 39.98
C LEU A 731 -40.43 -14.98 41.34
N SER A 732 -40.14 -13.69 41.30
CA SER A 732 -40.09 -12.82 42.50
C SER A 732 -41.48 -12.45 43.06
N LEU A 733 -42.37 -13.44 43.22
CA LEU A 733 -43.75 -13.26 43.67
C LEU A 733 -43.89 -13.29 45.19
N SER A 734 -44.89 -12.56 45.71
CA SER A 734 -45.32 -12.74 47.11
C SER A 734 -45.88 -14.17 47.33
N ARG A 735 -45.61 -14.78 48.48
CA ARG A 735 -46.03 -16.15 48.83
C ARG A 735 -47.51 -16.49 48.55
N GLN A 736 -48.42 -15.53 48.62
CA GLN A 736 -49.84 -15.76 48.34
C GLN A 736 -50.13 -15.91 46.84
N LYS A 737 -49.44 -15.12 46.00
CA LYS A 737 -49.59 -15.11 44.54
C LYS A 737 -48.95 -16.35 43.91
N GLU A 738 -47.74 -16.69 44.35
CA GLU A 738 -47.03 -17.92 43.95
C GLU A 738 -47.88 -19.17 44.25
N LYS A 739 -48.42 -19.27 45.48
CA LYS A 739 -49.33 -20.37 45.86
C LYS A 739 -50.58 -20.45 44.98
N GLY A 740 -51.10 -19.32 44.50
CA GLY A 740 -52.25 -19.27 43.62
C GLY A 740 -51.98 -19.95 42.27
N LEU A 741 -50.81 -19.66 41.67
CA LEU A 741 -50.37 -20.29 40.43
C LEU A 741 -50.06 -21.78 40.63
N LEU A 742 -49.29 -22.13 41.67
CA LEU A 742 -48.92 -23.51 41.99
C LEU A 742 -50.14 -24.40 42.27
N LEU A 743 -51.21 -23.86 42.88
CA LEU A 743 -52.44 -24.61 43.12
C LEU A 743 -53.12 -25.01 41.81
N LEU A 744 -53.12 -24.14 40.80
CA LEU A 744 -53.69 -24.44 39.48
C LEU A 744 -52.83 -25.46 38.73
N VAL A 745 -51.49 -25.35 38.79
CA VAL A 745 -50.57 -26.36 38.22
C VAL A 745 -50.84 -27.74 38.83
N ASN A 746 -50.87 -27.85 40.15
CA ASN A 746 -51.13 -29.12 40.85
C ASN A 746 -52.52 -29.69 40.54
N LEU A 747 -53.51 -28.82 40.36
CA LEU A 747 -54.87 -29.24 40.02
C LEU A 747 -54.96 -29.74 38.57
N ALA A 748 -54.29 -29.06 37.64
CA ALA A 748 -54.18 -29.49 36.25
C ALA A 748 -53.46 -30.84 36.16
N GLU A 749 -52.30 -30.98 36.81
CA GLU A 749 -51.54 -32.24 36.88
C GLU A 749 -52.39 -33.40 37.42
N LYS A 750 -53.14 -33.16 38.50
CA LYS A 750 -54.04 -34.17 39.07
C LYS A 750 -55.12 -34.63 38.10
N PHE A 751 -55.66 -33.73 37.28
CA PHE A 751 -56.64 -34.09 36.26
C PHE A 751 -56.00 -34.78 35.05
N SER A 752 -54.83 -34.33 34.60
CA SER A 752 -54.03 -34.99 33.57
C SER A 752 -53.70 -36.44 33.96
N ASN A 753 -53.24 -36.68 35.18
CA ASN A 753 -52.95 -38.04 35.67
C ASN A 753 -54.19 -38.94 35.76
N LYS A 754 -55.38 -38.37 36.03
CA LYS A 754 -56.65 -39.12 36.00
C LYS A 754 -57.17 -39.35 34.58
N ALA A 755 -56.81 -38.48 33.63
CA ALA A 755 -57.18 -38.61 32.22
C ALA A 755 -56.63 -39.90 31.61
N LYS A 756 -55.47 -40.38 32.10
CA LYS A 756 -54.88 -41.70 31.75
C LYS A 756 -55.82 -42.90 31.98
N LYS A 757 -56.84 -42.76 32.84
CA LYS A 757 -57.84 -43.82 33.13
C LYS A 757 -59.25 -43.48 32.65
N HIS A 758 -59.57 -42.20 32.50
CA HIS A 758 -60.90 -41.73 32.07
C HIS A 758 -60.78 -40.42 31.27
N GLN A 759 -61.08 -40.49 29.97
CA GLN A 759 -60.92 -39.39 29.00
C GLN A 759 -61.69 -38.10 29.35
N ALA A 760 -62.73 -38.20 30.18
CA ALA A 760 -63.48 -37.03 30.66
C ALA A 760 -62.61 -36.02 31.44
N PHE A 761 -61.51 -36.47 32.07
CA PHE A 761 -60.62 -35.60 32.85
C PHE A 761 -59.64 -34.79 31.99
N THR A 762 -59.45 -35.12 30.70
CA THR A 762 -58.64 -34.31 29.77
C THR A 762 -59.23 -32.90 29.64
N ASN A 763 -60.54 -32.81 29.44
CA ASN A 763 -61.25 -31.52 29.35
C ASN A 763 -61.20 -30.71 30.65
N LEU A 764 -61.10 -31.37 31.80
CA LEU A 764 -60.93 -30.70 33.09
C LEU A 764 -59.51 -30.18 33.27
N SER A 765 -58.49 -30.95 32.88
CA SER A 765 -57.09 -30.51 32.88
C SER A 765 -56.90 -29.25 32.04
N ASN A 766 -57.40 -29.28 30.79
CA ASN A 766 -57.25 -28.17 29.85
C ASN A 766 -57.94 -26.90 30.34
N LYS A 767 -59.15 -27.02 30.92
CA LYS A 767 -59.83 -25.87 31.54
C LYS A 767 -59.06 -25.25 32.72
N VAL A 768 -58.32 -26.06 33.47
CA VAL A 768 -57.50 -25.56 34.57
C VAL A 768 -56.24 -24.86 34.02
N LEU A 769 -55.61 -25.41 32.98
CA LEU A 769 -54.49 -24.79 32.27
C LEU A 769 -54.89 -23.46 31.60
N GLU A 770 -56.04 -23.39 30.94
CA GLU A 770 -56.58 -22.13 30.40
C GLU A 770 -56.82 -21.08 31.50
N LYS A 771 -57.25 -21.52 32.69
CA LYS A 771 -57.45 -20.62 33.84
C LYS A 771 -56.11 -20.14 34.40
N LEU A 772 -55.09 -21.00 34.40
CA LEU A 772 -53.73 -20.64 34.77
C LEU A 772 -53.15 -19.63 33.78
N SER A 773 -53.29 -19.88 32.47
CA SER A 773 -52.88 -18.95 31.40
C SER A 773 -53.49 -17.56 31.60
N LYS A 774 -54.82 -17.47 31.81
CA LYS A 774 -55.48 -16.18 32.09
C LYS A 774 -54.96 -15.49 33.35
N LEU A 775 -54.59 -16.26 34.37
CA LEU A 775 -54.07 -15.71 35.63
C LEU A 775 -52.64 -15.19 35.46
N VAL A 776 -51.79 -15.91 34.72
CA VAL A 776 -50.44 -15.47 34.34
C VAL A 776 -50.51 -14.17 33.53
N THR A 777 -51.37 -14.09 32.50
CA THR A 777 -51.56 -12.85 31.73
C THR A 777 -52.01 -11.68 32.61
N LEU A 778 -52.87 -11.94 33.59
CA LEU A 778 -53.29 -10.92 34.56
C LEU A 778 -52.12 -10.46 35.43
N TYR A 779 -51.22 -11.36 35.83
CA TYR A 779 -50.06 -11.04 36.65
C TYR A 779 -49.06 -10.18 35.87
N SER A 780 -48.79 -10.50 34.61
CA SER A 780 -47.95 -9.67 33.73
C SER A 780 -48.57 -8.29 33.51
N ARG A 781 -49.88 -8.21 33.21
CA ARG A 781 -50.60 -6.92 33.04
C ARG A 781 -50.63 -6.07 34.30
N LYS A 782 -50.49 -6.66 35.48
CA LYS A 782 -50.43 -5.96 36.77
C LYS A 782 -48.99 -5.62 37.18
N GLY A 783 -47.99 -5.98 36.38
CA GLY A 783 -46.57 -5.78 36.66
C GLY A 783 -46.09 -6.58 37.87
N TRP A 784 -46.70 -7.74 38.14
CA TRP A 784 -46.30 -8.60 39.25
C TRP A 784 -45.26 -9.65 38.86
N ILE A 785 -45.15 -9.92 37.56
CA ILE A 785 -44.12 -10.72 36.90
C ILE A 785 -43.70 -9.95 35.66
N ASP A 786 -42.47 -10.12 35.21
CA ASP A 786 -41.97 -9.51 33.99
C ASP A 786 -42.74 -10.00 32.75
N VAL A 787 -42.72 -9.23 31.67
CA VAL A 787 -43.39 -9.61 30.41
C VAL A 787 -42.74 -10.87 29.83
N GLY A 788 -41.40 -10.95 29.80
CA GLY A 788 -40.67 -12.12 29.32
C GLY A 788 -40.90 -13.36 30.19
N GLU A 789 -40.89 -13.20 31.52
CA GLU A 789 -41.26 -14.28 32.47
C GLU A 789 -42.71 -14.77 32.24
N GLY A 790 -43.62 -13.84 31.93
CA GLY A 790 -45.00 -14.13 31.61
C GLY A 790 -45.14 -14.92 30.31
N ASP A 791 -44.39 -14.57 29.28
CA ASP A 791 -44.45 -15.20 27.96
C ASP A 791 -43.89 -16.63 28.00
N ILE A 792 -42.78 -16.87 28.70
CA ILE A 792 -42.23 -18.22 28.94
C ILE A 792 -43.27 -19.13 29.60
N LEU A 793 -43.97 -18.64 30.64
CA LEU A 793 -45.02 -19.41 31.30
C LEU A 793 -46.21 -19.68 30.37
N GLN A 794 -46.55 -18.76 29.46
CA GLN A 794 -47.61 -19.00 28.46
C GLN A 794 -47.20 -20.08 27.46
N GLU A 795 -45.95 -20.08 27.00
CA GLU A 795 -45.42 -21.11 26.11
C GLU A 795 -45.46 -22.48 26.78
N HIS A 796 -45.01 -22.59 28.04
CA HIS A 796 -45.05 -23.84 28.79
C HIS A 796 -46.50 -24.34 29.04
N ILE A 797 -47.44 -23.43 29.33
CA ILE A 797 -48.85 -23.80 29.47
C ILE A 797 -49.45 -24.25 28.13
N LYS A 798 -49.06 -23.61 27.02
CA LYS A 798 -49.51 -23.96 25.67
C LYS A 798 -48.96 -25.32 25.23
N ALA A 799 -47.70 -25.61 25.54
CA ALA A 799 -47.09 -26.94 25.34
C ALA A 799 -47.88 -28.02 26.09
N LEU A 800 -48.21 -27.80 27.36
CA LEU A 800 -49.03 -28.73 28.17
C LEU A 800 -50.49 -28.87 27.69
N LEU A 801 -51.04 -27.86 26.99
CA LEU A 801 -52.37 -27.93 26.36
C LEU A 801 -52.36 -28.72 25.04
N ASN A 802 -51.23 -28.72 24.33
CA ASN A 802 -51.04 -29.35 23.04
C ASN A 802 -50.54 -30.80 23.13
N ASN A 803 -49.92 -31.18 24.25
CA ASN A 803 -49.57 -32.56 24.58
C ASN A 803 -50.84 -33.44 24.67
N LYS A 804 -51.15 -34.18 23.60
CA LYS A 804 -52.32 -35.07 23.49
C LYS A 804 -52.02 -36.52 23.77
#